data_AF-A0A2E5R6E3-F1
#
_entry.id   AF-A0A2E5R6E3-F1
#
_cell.length_a   1.000
_cell.length_b   1.000
_cell.length_c   1.000
_cell.angle_alpha   90.00
_cell.angle_beta   90.00
_cell.angle_gamma   90.00
#
_symmetry.space_group_name_H-M   'P 1'
#
loop_
_entity.id
_entity.type
_entity.pdbx_description
1 polymer ?
#
loop_
_entity_poly.entity_id
_entity_poly.type
_entity_poly.pdbx_seq_one_letter_code
_entity_poly.pdbx_strand_id
1 'polypeptide(L)'
;MSNSDVRDYVRPSILKFKIVKNTKDYKEYKIKTDIIAKKKNKEESILTNYLNSFIFCNPNLSIKMPKKSTMIKNNKKQYAYAFGLFPNPKTGKSSYLDGCILGALGLKRQKTLADIICFVTYDVNEDDIKKLEVVFDKVIRVPYISPFDMGGEGEFKTIMMDKDIFKNCKNYTKNHPYSHVFFKLHIFNPELFPYKKVCFVDSDLVPLNYYDSLFMLNTPAGWVEYRKKFPYLESFNWDRCDFLKHGQKIPKLFTDINKPGGADVNAGLLVISPNKKEYDDMIKELTSPLNTWMGEDKFHKGFYDFNFENPIGTEFIKDSYCFPEQNYLTKRYSGNWNYVEFAFQSWSLDPCNSFGIHMAAFNPKPWFKQPSKGLIVSKKEKFGYEKGKKNKHDIIIALAIREYDNFNYENVSYTYEIFNDLIIWGLIAYPKLTEYFLENTEIWGTKKSATDDVFLPIDEKNNIKSIKFRDIKINDNIYKKLSLSQQYIVKLLTKYDTYKPKIKDNYLSICKTKVKNKINELDYDFTIINYPNYKISKKYNIQIKTKKKSIKKTKKKTINQKGGNKITIIYYYKDGCPFCDDFDPEWQEFSRNKKDKCNCKKIKYSDNINPEHKSKITGVPAIFVGGVLTDRNKLKYI
;
A
#
# COMPACT_ATOMS: atom_id res chain seq x y z
N MET A 1 -5.44 7.04 -24.12
CA MET A 1 -4.42 6.96 -23.04
C MET A 1 -3.87 5.56 -23.10
N SER A 2 -2.56 5.38 -23.23
CA SER A 2 -1.95 4.05 -23.35
C SER A 2 -2.12 3.25 -22.05
N ASN A 3 -2.43 1.96 -22.21
CA ASN A 3 -2.95 1.06 -21.18
C ASN A 3 -1.96 0.67 -20.04
N SER A 4 -0.79 1.31 -19.95
CA SER A 4 0.19 1.15 -18.86
C SER A 4 0.01 2.15 -17.71
N ASP A 5 -0.68 3.28 -17.93
CA ASP A 5 -0.67 4.43 -17.00
C ASP A 5 -1.37 4.19 -15.65
N VAL A 6 -2.27 3.20 -15.51
CA VAL A 6 -3.08 3.04 -14.28
C VAL A 6 -2.40 2.18 -13.22
N ARG A 7 -1.48 1.28 -13.59
CA ARG A 7 -0.80 0.37 -12.64
C ARG A 7 0.29 1.05 -11.83
N ASP A 8 0.92 2.06 -12.42
CA ASP A 8 2.11 2.70 -11.87
C ASP A 8 1.85 4.10 -11.32
N TYR A 9 0.62 4.61 -11.43
CA TYR A 9 0.16 5.86 -10.84
C TYR A 9 -0.25 5.72 -9.38
N VAL A 10 0.05 6.74 -8.57
CA VAL A 10 -0.35 6.76 -7.15
C VAL A 10 -1.64 7.54 -6.98
N ARG A 11 -2.68 6.84 -6.53
CA ARG A 11 -3.92 7.51 -6.16
C ARG A 11 -3.75 8.23 -4.83
N PRO A 12 -4.40 9.40 -4.66
CA PRO A 12 -4.61 9.97 -3.33
C PRO A 12 -5.26 8.94 -2.39
N SER A 13 -5.11 9.13 -1.09
CA SER A 13 -5.86 8.34 -0.11
C SER A 13 -7.34 8.68 -0.23
N ILE A 14 -8.13 7.74 -0.77
CA ILE A 14 -9.55 7.96 -1.11
C ILE A 14 -10.51 6.99 -0.41
N LEU A 15 -10.00 6.09 0.42
CA LEU A 15 -10.82 5.11 1.12
C LEU A 15 -11.77 5.80 2.10
N LYS A 16 -13.08 5.47 2.01
CA LYS A 16 -14.09 6.07 2.89
C LYS A 16 -14.55 5.09 3.95
N PHE A 17 -14.26 5.41 5.20
CA PHE A 17 -14.59 4.57 6.35
C PHE A 17 -15.92 4.98 6.97
N LYS A 18 -16.85 4.04 7.07
CA LYS A 18 -18.11 4.19 7.80
C LYS A 18 -18.15 3.18 8.93
N ILE A 19 -18.28 3.64 10.17
CA ILE A 19 -18.56 2.74 11.30
C ILE A 19 -19.98 2.18 11.12
N VAL A 20 -20.09 0.86 11.01
CA VAL A 20 -21.38 0.16 10.88
C VAL A 20 -21.80 -0.56 12.16
N LYS A 21 -20.83 -0.94 13.00
CA LYS A 21 -21.07 -1.58 14.30
C LYS A 21 -20.01 -1.17 15.30
N ASN A 22 -20.39 -1.01 16.56
CA ASN A 22 -19.48 -0.66 17.65
C ASN A 22 -19.91 -1.42 18.90
N THR A 23 -19.22 -2.52 19.21
CA THR A 23 -19.53 -3.40 20.35
C THR A 23 -18.53 -3.19 21.47
N LYS A 24 -18.66 -3.92 22.59
CA LYS A 24 -17.61 -3.92 23.63
C LYS A 24 -16.29 -4.52 23.11
N ASP A 25 -16.36 -5.40 22.11
CA ASP A 25 -15.24 -6.22 21.66
C ASP A 25 -14.52 -5.62 20.44
N TYR A 26 -15.24 -4.95 19.54
CA TYR A 26 -14.67 -4.41 18.31
C TYR A 26 -15.45 -3.22 17.76
N LYS A 27 -14.82 -2.51 16.82
CA LYS A 27 -15.45 -1.51 15.96
C LYS A 27 -15.36 -1.98 14.51
N GLU A 28 -16.50 -2.07 13.84
CA GLU A 28 -16.60 -2.52 12.46
C GLU A 28 -16.70 -1.35 11.51
N TYR A 29 -15.82 -1.36 10.51
CA TYR A 29 -15.79 -0.37 9.44
C TYR A 29 -16.24 -1.03 8.14
N LYS A 30 -17.20 -0.39 7.47
CA LYS A 30 -17.44 -0.58 6.04
C LYS A 30 -16.64 0.47 5.28
N ILE A 31 -15.72 0.02 4.46
CA ILE A 31 -14.76 0.82 3.71
C ILE A 31 -15.18 0.81 2.26
N LYS A 32 -15.46 1.98 1.69
CA LYS A 32 -15.65 2.11 0.24
C LYS A 32 -14.28 2.21 -0.43
N THR A 33 -14.00 1.30 -1.36
CA THR A 33 -12.68 1.16 -2.00
C THR A 33 -12.51 2.02 -3.24
N ASP A 34 -13.63 2.49 -3.81
CA ASP A 34 -13.67 3.19 -5.10
C ASP A 34 -12.88 2.44 -6.19
N ILE A 35 -12.92 1.09 -6.15
CA ILE A 35 -12.24 0.20 -7.12
C ILE A 35 -12.73 0.42 -8.55
N ILE A 36 -13.99 0.81 -8.77
CA ILE A 36 -14.56 1.02 -10.12
C ILE A 36 -14.45 2.50 -10.54
N ALA A 37 -13.90 2.75 -11.72
CA ALA A 37 -13.83 4.03 -12.41
C ALA A 37 -15.24 4.56 -12.75
N LYS A 38 -15.45 5.86 -12.54
CA LYS A 38 -16.79 6.49 -12.71
C LYS A 38 -17.19 6.72 -14.17
N LYS A 39 -16.24 6.68 -15.11
CA LYS A 39 -16.49 6.85 -16.55
C LYS A 39 -15.96 5.62 -17.28
N LYS A 40 -16.85 4.82 -17.87
CA LYS A 40 -16.49 3.97 -19.01
C LYS A 40 -16.46 4.85 -20.24
N ASN A 41 -15.36 4.86 -20.98
CA ASN A 41 -15.41 5.33 -22.35
C ASN A 41 -16.32 4.36 -23.11
N LYS A 42 -17.34 4.86 -23.83
CA LYS A 42 -18.31 3.97 -24.52
C LYS A 42 -17.67 3.15 -25.65
N GLU A 43 -16.49 3.55 -26.09
CA GLU A 43 -15.68 2.90 -27.14
C GLU A 43 -14.66 1.89 -26.58
N GLU A 44 -14.45 1.84 -25.25
CA GLU A 44 -13.52 0.89 -24.64
C GLU A 44 -14.22 -0.46 -24.36
N SER A 45 -13.57 -1.55 -24.76
CA SER A 45 -14.01 -2.93 -24.51
C SER A 45 -14.37 -3.16 -23.04
N ILE A 46 -15.33 -4.05 -22.77
CA ILE A 46 -15.66 -4.51 -21.39
C ILE A 46 -14.44 -5.06 -20.65
N LEU A 47 -13.41 -5.48 -21.39
CA LEU A 47 -12.14 -6.01 -20.91
C LEU A 47 -11.13 -4.90 -20.55
N THR A 48 -11.29 -3.71 -21.13
CA THR A 48 -10.42 -2.55 -20.91
C THR A 48 -10.95 -1.60 -19.83
N ASN A 49 -10.12 -1.43 -18.79
CA ASN A 49 -9.97 -0.27 -17.92
C ASN A 49 -11.23 0.38 -17.28
N TYR A 50 -11.91 -0.37 -16.41
CA TYR A 50 -12.85 0.21 -15.43
C TYR A 50 -12.35 0.19 -13.99
N LEU A 51 -11.09 -0.19 -13.73
CA LEU A 51 -10.55 -0.23 -12.36
C LEU A 51 -9.75 1.03 -12.04
N ASN A 52 -10.02 1.65 -10.89
CA ASN A 52 -9.12 2.62 -10.28
C ASN A 52 -8.08 1.95 -9.38
N SER A 53 -8.24 0.70 -8.95
CA SER A 53 -7.32 0.04 -8.00
C SER A 53 -7.17 -1.43 -8.30
N PHE A 54 -5.94 -1.92 -8.14
CA PHE A 54 -5.60 -3.35 -8.30
C PHE A 54 -5.49 -4.09 -6.96
N ILE A 55 -5.62 -3.42 -5.83
CA ILE A 55 -5.40 -4.03 -4.49
C ILE A 55 -6.68 -4.41 -3.75
N PHE A 56 -7.84 -4.22 -4.37
CA PHE A 56 -9.14 -4.58 -3.82
C PHE A 56 -9.88 -5.48 -4.78
N CYS A 57 -10.64 -6.45 -4.25
CA CYS A 57 -11.55 -7.25 -5.08
C CYS A 57 -12.98 -6.69 -5.12
N ASN A 58 -13.39 -5.94 -4.10
CA ASN A 58 -14.78 -5.53 -3.95
C ASN A 58 -14.91 -4.00 -3.80
N PRO A 59 -16.01 -3.38 -4.29
CA PRO A 59 -16.32 -1.96 -4.07
C PRO A 59 -16.47 -1.55 -2.60
N ASN A 60 -16.72 -2.52 -1.72
CA ASN A 60 -16.76 -2.32 -0.28
C ASN A 60 -16.01 -3.45 0.41
N LEU A 61 -15.18 -3.07 1.38
CA LEU A 61 -14.46 -3.96 2.28
C LEU A 61 -15.04 -3.79 3.69
N SER A 62 -15.18 -4.87 4.46
CA SER A 62 -15.56 -4.77 5.88
C SER A 62 -14.44 -5.29 6.76
N ILE A 63 -13.98 -4.47 7.71
CA ILE A 63 -12.95 -4.86 8.68
C ILE A 63 -13.47 -4.66 10.11
N LYS A 64 -13.03 -5.52 11.03
CA LYS A 64 -13.36 -5.41 12.46
C LYS A 64 -12.10 -5.05 13.22
N MET A 65 -12.00 -3.82 13.70
CA MET A 65 -10.88 -3.38 14.53
C MET A 65 -11.14 -3.79 15.99
N PRO A 66 -10.35 -4.70 16.58
CA PRO A 66 -10.58 -5.14 17.95
C PRO A 66 -10.30 -4.02 18.94
N LYS A 67 -11.00 -4.06 20.08
CA LYS A 67 -10.76 -3.16 21.22
C LYS A 67 -9.84 -3.82 22.24
N LYS A 68 -9.34 -3.03 23.18
CA LYS A 68 -8.47 -3.48 24.28
C LYS A 68 -9.05 -4.67 25.06
N SER A 69 -10.35 -4.66 25.33
CA SER A 69 -11.10 -5.76 25.98
C SER A 69 -10.98 -7.11 25.25
N THR A 70 -10.81 -7.10 23.92
CA THR A 70 -10.60 -8.30 23.11
C THR A 70 -9.14 -8.68 23.05
N MET A 71 -8.26 -7.68 22.85
CA MET A 71 -6.83 -7.88 22.65
C MET A 71 -6.08 -8.26 23.94
N ILE A 72 -6.58 -7.84 25.10
CA ILE A 72 -5.96 -8.02 26.41
C ILE A 72 -7.01 -8.56 27.37
N LYS A 73 -6.74 -9.72 27.97
CA LYS A 73 -7.57 -10.33 29.02
C LYS A 73 -6.71 -10.67 30.22
N ASN A 74 -7.17 -10.34 31.42
CA ASN A 74 -6.44 -10.57 32.68
C ASN A 74 -4.99 -10.05 32.61
N ASN A 75 -4.80 -8.84 32.06
CA ASN A 75 -3.50 -8.21 31.79
C ASN A 75 -2.55 -9.00 30.87
N LYS A 76 -3.00 -10.07 30.22
CA LYS A 76 -2.25 -10.83 29.22
C LYS A 76 -2.73 -10.48 27.82
N LYS A 77 -1.80 -10.11 26.94
CA LYS A 77 -2.08 -9.96 25.52
C LYS A 77 -2.46 -11.32 24.94
N GLN A 78 -3.48 -11.33 24.09
CA GLN A 78 -4.08 -12.56 23.58
C GLN A 78 -3.56 -12.93 22.18
N TYR A 79 -2.80 -12.03 21.55
CA TYR A 79 -2.43 -12.10 20.14
C TYR A 79 -0.98 -11.65 19.97
N ALA A 80 -0.31 -12.17 18.94
CA ALA A 80 1.04 -11.77 18.57
C ALA A 80 1.19 -11.59 17.06
N TYR A 81 2.07 -10.67 16.67
CA TYR A 81 2.72 -10.68 15.36
C TYR A 81 4.04 -11.43 15.48
N ALA A 82 4.39 -12.19 14.44
CA ALA A 82 5.63 -12.98 14.39
C ALA A 82 6.42 -12.65 13.12
N PHE A 83 7.70 -12.35 13.27
CA PHE A 83 8.66 -12.11 12.20
C PHE A 83 9.77 -13.14 12.28
N GLY A 84 10.12 -13.77 11.15
CA GLY A 84 11.22 -14.73 11.08
C GLY A 84 12.51 -14.09 10.58
N LEU A 85 13.65 -14.43 11.19
CA LEU A 85 14.97 -14.05 10.68
C LEU A 85 15.96 -15.23 10.77
N PHE A 86 16.66 -15.48 9.67
CA PHE A 86 17.82 -16.37 9.61
C PHE A 86 18.96 -15.68 8.86
N PRO A 87 20.23 -16.04 9.09
CA PRO A 87 21.36 -15.47 8.36
C PRO A 87 21.29 -15.80 6.87
N ASN A 88 21.78 -14.90 6.03
CA ASN A 88 21.93 -15.16 4.61
C ASN A 88 22.81 -16.41 4.42
N PRO A 89 22.31 -17.48 3.76
CA PRO A 89 23.03 -18.76 3.72
C PRO A 89 24.39 -18.69 3.04
N LYS A 90 24.63 -17.67 2.19
CA LYS A 90 25.90 -17.49 1.47
C LYS A 90 26.92 -16.67 2.26
N THR A 91 26.49 -15.84 3.19
CA THR A 91 27.38 -14.88 3.88
C THR A 91 27.38 -15.01 5.39
N GLY A 92 26.45 -15.77 5.98
CA GLY A 92 26.26 -15.88 7.42
C GLY A 92 25.80 -14.58 8.11
N LYS A 93 25.42 -13.56 7.35
CA LYS A 93 25.00 -12.24 7.88
C LYS A 93 23.48 -12.10 7.88
N SER A 94 22.92 -11.45 8.90
CA SER A 94 21.49 -11.12 9.02
C SER A 94 21.05 -10.05 8.03
N SER A 95 21.02 -10.36 6.72
CA SER A 95 20.74 -9.37 5.68
C SER A 95 19.34 -8.76 5.72
N TYR A 96 18.40 -9.42 6.39
CA TYR A 96 17.01 -8.94 6.58
C TYR A 96 16.78 -8.28 7.95
N LEU A 97 17.83 -8.02 8.74
CA LEU A 97 17.72 -7.35 10.04
C LEU A 97 16.96 -6.03 9.96
N ASP A 98 17.35 -5.15 9.03
CA ASP A 98 16.71 -3.85 8.84
C ASP A 98 15.27 -3.98 8.33
N GLY A 99 14.98 -5.01 7.54
CA GLY A 99 13.62 -5.35 7.11
C GLY A 99 12.71 -5.72 8.29
N CYS A 100 13.17 -6.61 9.18
CA CYS A 100 12.46 -6.95 10.42
C CYS A 100 12.19 -5.72 11.29
N ILE A 101 13.20 -4.86 11.47
CA ILE A 101 13.05 -3.61 12.24
C ILE A 101 11.99 -2.71 11.60
N LEU A 102 12.05 -2.52 10.28
CA LEU A 102 11.10 -1.67 9.55
C LEU A 102 9.66 -2.20 9.66
N GLY A 103 9.47 -3.52 9.54
CA GLY A 103 8.17 -4.17 9.73
C GLY A 103 7.62 -3.99 11.15
N ALA A 104 8.45 -4.20 12.18
CA ALA A 104 8.07 -3.98 13.57
C ALA A 104 7.70 -2.51 13.85
N LEU A 105 8.47 -1.55 13.32
CA LEU A 105 8.16 -0.13 13.41
C LEU A 105 6.78 0.19 12.81
N GLY A 106 6.42 -0.46 11.70
CA GLY A 106 5.09 -0.34 11.08
C GLY A 106 3.94 -0.68 12.03
N LEU A 107 4.10 -1.74 12.83
CA LEU A 107 3.13 -2.15 13.85
C LEU A 107 3.18 -1.25 15.09
N LYS A 108 4.38 -0.88 15.57
CA LYS A 108 4.55 0.02 16.72
C LYS A 108 3.93 1.39 16.45
N ARG A 109 4.05 1.92 15.22
CA ARG A 109 3.42 3.19 14.80
C ARG A 109 1.91 3.14 14.94
N GLN A 110 1.31 2.01 14.59
CA GLN A 110 -0.13 1.76 14.71
C GLN A 110 -0.59 1.61 16.17
N LYS A 111 0.35 1.52 17.13
CA LYS A 111 0.09 1.24 18.55
C LYS A 111 -0.69 -0.06 18.73
N THR A 112 -0.25 -1.11 18.05
CA THR A 112 -0.81 -2.46 18.19
C THR A 112 -0.95 -2.86 19.65
N LEU A 113 -2.03 -3.59 19.95
CA LEU A 113 -2.27 -4.17 21.27
C LEU A 113 -1.79 -5.62 21.39
N ALA A 114 -1.26 -6.20 20.32
CA ALA A 114 -0.61 -7.51 20.30
C ALA A 114 0.86 -7.41 20.75
N ASP A 115 1.49 -8.54 21.01
CA ASP A 115 2.96 -8.62 21.10
C ASP A 115 3.58 -8.64 19.71
N ILE A 116 4.78 -8.10 19.58
CA ILE A 116 5.58 -8.17 18.34
C ILE A 116 6.81 -9.02 18.64
N ILE A 117 6.86 -10.21 18.04
CA ILE A 117 7.89 -11.22 18.32
C ILE A 117 8.75 -11.41 17.09
N CYS A 118 10.07 -11.42 17.25
CA CYS A 118 10.98 -11.94 16.24
C CYS A 118 11.44 -13.33 16.69
N PHE A 119 11.28 -14.33 15.85
CA PHE A 119 11.87 -15.64 16.08
C PHE A 119 13.04 -15.82 15.11
N VAL A 120 14.18 -16.19 15.67
CA VAL A 120 15.46 -16.25 14.97
C VAL A 120 16.02 -17.66 15.02
N THR A 121 16.78 -18.06 14.01
CA THR A 121 17.51 -19.32 14.05
C THR A 121 18.71 -19.23 15.00
N TYR A 122 19.23 -20.38 15.44
CA TYR A 122 20.27 -20.46 16.47
C TYR A 122 21.60 -19.76 16.07
N ASP A 123 21.83 -19.57 14.78
CA ASP A 123 23.03 -18.99 14.17
C ASP A 123 22.94 -17.47 13.94
N VAL A 124 21.83 -16.83 14.31
CA VAL A 124 21.79 -15.36 14.44
C VAL A 124 22.63 -14.94 15.64
N ASN A 125 23.56 -14.01 15.43
CA ASN A 125 24.47 -13.54 16.47
C ASN A 125 23.77 -12.69 17.54
N GLU A 126 24.35 -12.66 18.74
CA GLU A 126 23.80 -11.94 19.90
C GLU A 126 23.66 -10.42 19.69
N ASP A 127 24.55 -9.81 18.90
CA ASP A 127 24.48 -8.37 18.65
C ASP A 127 23.28 -8.01 17.78
N ASP A 128 22.94 -8.84 16.79
CA ASP A 128 21.74 -8.66 15.97
C ASP A 128 20.46 -8.94 16.77
N ILE A 129 20.50 -9.87 17.73
CA ILE A 129 19.39 -10.07 18.69
C ILE A 129 19.15 -8.81 19.51
N LYS A 130 20.19 -8.23 20.12
CA LYS A 130 20.09 -6.97 20.88
C LYS A 130 19.54 -5.82 20.04
N LYS A 131 19.90 -5.75 18.76
CA LYS A 131 19.37 -4.76 17.81
C LYS A 131 17.87 -4.95 17.54
N LEU A 132 17.39 -6.19 17.46
CA LEU A 132 15.97 -6.50 17.31
C LEU A 132 15.17 -6.12 18.58
N GLU A 133 15.71 -6.41 19.76
CA GLU A 133 15.06 -6.13 21.07
C GLU A 133 14.73 -4.64 21.30
N VAL A 134 15.34 -3.72 20.55
CA VAL A 134 14.99 -2.29 20.60
C VAL A 134 13.55 -2.03 20.16
N VAL A 135 13.02 -2.80 19.20
CA VAL A 135 11.68 -2.59 18.62
C VAL A 135 10.74 -3.78 18.78
N PHE A 136 11.27 -4.98 18.99
CA PHE A 136 10.48 -6.18 19.28
C PHE A 136 10.17 -6.30 20.77
N ASP A 137 8.98 -6.80 21.11
CA ASP A 137 8.60 -7.09 22.51
C ASP A 137 9.31 -8.36 23.03
N LYS A 138 9.65 -9.29 22.13
CA LYS A 138 10.41 -10.50 22.45
C LYS A 138 11.20 -10.96 21.22
N VAL A 139 12.42 -11.43 21.45
CA VAL A 139 13.21 -12.17 20.45
C VAL A 139 13.43 -13.58 21.00
N ILE A 140 13.11 -14.61 20.20
CA ILE A 140 13.22 -16.02 20.63
C ILE A 140 14.03 -16.82 19.62
N ARG A 141 14.81 -17.80 20.09
CA ARG A 141 15.53 -18.74 19.22
C ARG A 141 14.67 -19.96 18.90
N VAL A 142 14.78 -20.47 17.67
CA VAL A 142 14.11 -21.69 17.22
C VAL A 142 15.05 -22.54 16.36
N PRO A 143 14.88 -23.88 16.30
CA PRO A 143 15.64 -24.71 15.39
C PRO A 143 15.23 -24.45 13.93
N TYR A 144 16.15 -24.74 13.01
CA TYR A 144 15.78 -24.90 11.61
C TYR A 144 14.84 -26.10 11.42
N ILE A 145 13.96 -25.99 10.43
CA ILE A 145 13.23 -27.12 9.85
C ILE A 145 13.71 -27.18 8.40
N SER A 146 14.46 -28.22 8.03
CA SER A 146 15.23 -28.23 6.78
C SER A 146 15.58 -29.64 6.30
N PRO A 147 15.71 -29.89 4.98
CA PRO A 147 16.21 -31.16 4.45
C PRO A 147 17.74 -31.33 4.56
N PHE A 148 18.45 -30.25 4.92
CA PHE A 148 19.88 -30.27 5.21
C PHE A 148 20.10 -30.02 6.69
N ASP A 149 21.13 -30.66 7.25
CA ASP A 149 21.58 -30.35 8.60
C ASP A 149 22.15 -28.93 8.61
N MET A 150 21.41 -28.01 9.23
CA MET A 150 21.81 -26.62 9.40
C MET A 150 22.65 -26.42 10.67
N GLY A 151 22.86 -27.48 11.47
CA GLY A 151 23.55 -27.48 12.75
C GLY A 151 22.59 -27.29 13.93
N GLY A 152 23.12 -26.70 15.01
CA GLY A 152 22.42 -26.51 16.29
C GLY A 152 22.56 -27.71 17.23
N GLU A 153 22.37 -27.46 18.52
CA GLU A 153 22.49 -28.47 19.58
C GLU A 153 21.24 -28.46 20.48
N GLY A 154 20.98 -29.57 21.17
CA GLY A 154 19.84 -29.69 22.08
C GLY A 154 18.50 -29.35 21.43
N GLU A 155 17.74 -28.44 22.04
CA GLU A 155 16.45 -27.95 21.54
C GLU A 155 16.54 -27.14 20.24
N PHE A 156 17.75 -26.70 19.86
CA PHE A 156 18.00 -25.92 18.64
C PHE A 156 18.56 -26.75 17.49
N LYS A 157 18.74 -28.07 17.68
CA LYS A 157 19.16 -28.98 16.63
C LYS A 157 18.17 -28.97 15.47
N THR A 158 18.70 -28.95 14.24
CA THR A 158 17.89 -28.96 13.03
C THR A 158 16.90 -30.13 13.00
N ILE A 159 15.62 -29.81 12.73
CA ILE A 159 14.58 -30.80 12.46
C ILE A 159 14.70 -31.22 11.00
N MET A 160 15.15 -32.46 10.78
CA MET A 160 15.48 -32.99 9.46
C MET A 160 14.22 -33.39 8.67
N MET A 161 13.98 -32.69 7.57
CA MET A 161 12.93 -33.00 6.61
C MET A 161 13.39 -34.06 5.60
N ASP A 162 12.45 -34.70 4.92
CA ASP A 162 12.76 -35.48 3.73
C ASP A 162 13.33 -34.55 2.61
N LYS A 163 14.46 -34.96 2.03
CA LYS A 163 15.15 -34.23 0.95
C LYS A 163 14.35 -34.21 -0.34
N ASP A 164 13.48 -35.20 -0.54
CA ASP A 164 12.71 -35.33 -1.78
C ASP A 164 11.73 -34.17 -2.00
N ILE A 165 11.37 -33.41 -0.96
CA ILE A 165 10.48 -32.23 -1.06
C ILE A 165 11.00 -31.16 -2.01
N PHE A 166 12.31 -31.14 -2.30
CA PHE A 166 12.94 -30.23 -3.25
C PHE A 166 13.65 -30.94 -4.41
N LYS A 167 13.35 -32.22 -4.66
CA LYS A 167 13.99 -33.01 -5.73
C LYS A 167 13.88 -32.37 -7.11
N ASN A 168 12.79 -31.66 -7.38
CA ASN A 168 12.51 -30.97 -8.64
C ASN A 168 12.99 -29.50 -8.66
N CYS A 169 13.77 -29.09 -7.65
CA CYS A 169 14.31 -27.74 -7.54
C CYS A 169 15.74 -27.72 -8.09
N LYS A 170 15.94 -27.08 -9.25
CA LYS A 170 17.26 -26.96 -9.86
C LYS A 170 18.23 -26.20 -8.94
N ASN A 171 19.46 -26.70 -8.79
CA ASN A 171 20.50 -26.10 -7.94
C ASN A 171 20.11 -25.95 -6.46
N TYR A 172 19.21 -26.82 -5.98
CA TYR A 172 18.81 -26.84 -4.58
C TYR A 172 19.92 -27.41 -3.70
N THR A 173 20.45 -26.56 -2.82
CA THR A 173 21.56 -26.86 -1.92
C THR A 173 21.27 -26.31 -0.53
N LYS A 174 22.12 -26.64 0.45
CA LYS A 174 22.08 -26.03 1.78
C LYS A 174 22.07 -24.49 1.73
N ASN A 175 22.66 -23.88 0.69
CA ASN A 175 22.75 -22.43 0.55
C ASN A 175 21.56 -21.80 -0.20
N HIS A 176 20.60 -22.62 -0.65
CA HIS A 176 19.39 -22.12 -1.31
C HIS A 176 18.44 -21.53 -0.26
N PRO A 177 17.87 -20.31 -0.44
CA PRO A 177 16.99 -19.70 0.56
C PRO A 177 15.79 -20.57 0.98
N TYR A 178 15.19 -21.31 0.05
CA TYR A 178 14.09 -22.24 0.36
C TYR A 178 14.46 -23.38 1.32
N SER A 179 15.74 -23.68 1.50
CA SER A 179 16.19 -24.66 2.51
C SER A 179 16.01 -24.15 3.95
N HIS A 180 15.73 -22.86 4.13
CA HIS A 180 15.70 -22.21 5.44
C HIS A 180 14.31 -21.76 5.85
N VAL A 181 13.38 -21.60 4.91
CA VAL A 181 12.07 -20.94 5.14
C VAL A 181 11.07 -21.76 5.96
N PHE A 182 11.25 -23.08 6.07
CA PHE A 182 10.33 -23.96 6.81
C PHE A 182 10.34 -23.70 8.33
N PHE A 183 11.37 -23.05 8.88
CA PHE A 183 11.36 -22.60 10.28
C PHE A 183 10.16 -21.69 10.62
N LYS A 184 9.53 -21.06 9.60
CA LYS A 184 8.28 -20.30 9.77
C LYS A 184 7.15 -21.12 10.41
N LEU A 185 7.17 -22.45 10.28
CA LEU A 185 6.15 -23.33 10.87
C LEU A 185 6.15 -23.33 12.40
N HIS A 186 7.20 -22.82 13.05
CA HIS A 186 7.22 -22.65 14.50
C HIS A 186 6.12 -21.73 15.03
N ILE A 187 5.52 -20.87 14.19
CA ILE A 187 4.34 -20.07 14.59
C ILE A 187 3.16 -20.92 15.06
N PHE A 188 3.08 -22.19 14.64
CA PHE A 188 2.03 -23.11 15.05
C PHE A 188 2.28 -23.79 16.40
N ASN A 189 3.52 -23.73 16.92
CA ASN A 189 3.89 -24.33 18.20
C ASN A 189 3.37 -23.46 19.36
N PRO A 190 2.38 -23.92 20.15
CA PRO A 190 1.81 -23.13 21.24
C PRO A 190 2.75 -22.94 22.44
N GLU A 191 3.84 -23.71 22.55
CA GLU A 191 4.86 -23.50 23.59
C GLU A 191 5.69 -22.25 23.29
N LEU A 192 6.06 -22.06 22.02
CA LEU A 192 6.78 -20.87 21.54
C LEU A 192 5.84 -19.67 21.38
N PHE A 193 4.62 -19.92 20.92
CA PHE A 193 3.60 -18.90 20.69
C PHE A 193 2.30 -19.20 21.45
N PRO A 194 2.25 -18.94 22.78
CA PRO A 194 1.09 -19.20 23.64
C PRO A 194 -0.01 -18.14 23.47
N TYR A 195 -0.42 -17.87 22.22
CA TYR A 195 -1.39 -16.85 21.85
C TYR A 195 -2.62 -17.49 21.22
N LYS A 196 -3.76 -16.80 21.34
CA LYS A 196 -5.00 -17.24 20.69
C LYS A 196 -4.86 -17.27 19.17
N LYS A 197 -4.19 -16.26 18.61
CA LYS A 197 -3.80 -16.22 17.20
C LYS A 197 -2.45 -15.54 17.03
N VAL A 198 -1.74 -15.96 16.01
CA VAL A 198 -0.50 -15.35 15.55
C VAL A 198 -0.69 -14.85 14.13
N CYS A 199 -0.25 -13.63 13.87
CA CYS A 199 -0.16 -13.07 12.53
C CYS A 199 1.32 -13.07 12.11
N PHE A 200 1.71 -14.01 11.25
CA PHE A 200 3.04 -13.99 10.66
C PHE A 200 3.15 -12.85 9.66
N VAL A 201 4.27 -12.13 9.69
CA VAL A 201 4.60 -11.02 8.80
C VAL A 201 6.04 -11.26 8.32
N ASP A 202 6.21 -11.42 7.01
CA ASP A 202 7.55 -11.60 6.44
C ASP A 202 8.43 -10.37 6.68
N SER A 203 9.74 -10.61 6.75
CA SER A 203 10.74 -9.57 7.02
C SER A 203 10.81 -8.49 5.94
N ASP A 204 10.21 -8.71 4.77
CA ASP A 204 10.04 -7.76 3.69
C ASP A 204 8.60 -7.30 3.49
N LEU A 205 7.78 -7.39 4.54
CA LEU A 205 6.45 -6.86 4.59
C LEU A 205 6.36 -5.77 5.67
N VAL A 206 5.90 -4.58 5.28
CA VAL A 206 5.76 -3.43 6.18
C VAL A 206 4.28 -3.14 6.44
N PRO A 207 3.79 -3.43 7.66
CA PRO A 207 2.45 -3.06 8.10
C PRO A 207 2.28 -1.55 8.17
N LEU A 208 1.29 -1.01 7.46
CA LEU A 208 1.01 0.41 7.50
C LEU A 208 -0.13 0.73 8.46
N ASN A 209 -1.31 0.12 8.31
CA ASN A 209 -2.54 0.51 9.01
C ASN A 209 -3.58 -0.62 9.19
N TYR A 210 -4.38 -0.53 10.26
CA TYR A 210 -5.48 -1.46 10.59
C TYR A 210 -5.10 -2.93 10.74
N TYR A 211 -3.83 -3.25 11.00
CA TYR A 211 -3.37 -4.64 11.05
C TYR A 211 -4.05 -5.47 12.14
N ASP A 212 -4.37 -4.87 13.30
CA ASP A 212 -5.06 -5.59 14.38
C ASP A 212 -6.42 -6.15 13.96
N SER A 213 -7.01 -5.64 12.88
CA SER A 213 -8.24 -6.21 12.32
C SER A 213 -8.07 -7.63 11.77
N LEU A 214 -6.85 -8.05 11.42
CA LEU A 214 -6.54 -9.39 10.94
C LEU A 214 -6.81 -10.46 12.01
N PHE A 215 -6.65 -10.14 13.30
CA PHE A 215 -6.96 -11.08 14.39
C PHE A 215 -8.46 -11.40 14.53
N MET A 216 -9.33 -10.63 13.86
CA MET A 216 -10.78 -10.88 13.82
C MET A 216 -11.20 -11.86 12.71
N LEU A 217 -10.27 -12.29 11.84
CA LEU A 217 -10.54 -13.28 10.79
C LEU A 217 -10.56 -14.70 11.32
N ASN A 218 -11.30 -15.61 10.70
CA ASN A 218 -11.17 -17.05 10.99
C ASN A 218 -9.82 -17.56 10.49
N THR A 219 -9.24 -18.53 11.18
CA THR A 219 -7.92 -19.10 10.84
C THR A 219 -8.08 -20.49 10.21
N PRO A 220 -7.20 -20.90 9.28
CA PRO A 220 -6.10 -20.10 8.75
C PRO A 220 -6.61 -19.01 7.79
N ALA A 221 -5.90 -17.88 7.71
CA ALA A 221 -6.20 -16.81 6.77
C ALA A 221 -4.94 -16.33 6.05
N GLY A 222 -5.07 -16.02 4.77
CA GLY A 222 -4.01 -15.49 3.93
C GLY A 222 -4.56 -14.95 2.61
N TRP A 223 -3.71 -14.31 1.83
CA TRP A 223 -4.06 -13.85 0.49
C TRP A 223 -3.71 -14.96 -0.50
N VAL A 224 -4.71 -15.48 -1.21
CA VAL A 224 -4.43 -16.29 -2.40
C VAL A 224 -3.99 -15.34 -3.50
N GLU A 225 -2.84 -15.63 -4.12
CA GLU A 225 -2.28 -14.79 -5.18
C GLU A 225 -3.31 -14.60 -6.30
N TYR A 226 -3.17 -13.56 -7.11
CA TYR A 226 -4.14 -13.27 -8.17
C TYR A 226 -3.64 -13.72 -9.53
N ARG A 227 -4.59 -13.97 -10.45
CA ARG A 227 -4.28 -14.07 -11.88
C ARG A 227 -5.07 -13.09 -12.68
N LYS A 228 -4.53 -12.62 -13.80
CA LYS A 228 -5.35 -11.81 -14.69
C LYS A 228 -6.51 -12.64 -15.19
N LYS A 229 -7.68 -12.00 -15.25
CA LYS A 229 -8.91 -12.60 -15.77
C LYS A 229 -8.77 -12.87 -17.28
N PHE A 230 -9.41 -13.92 -17.77
CA PHE A 230 -9.44 -14.23 -19.20
C PHE A 230 -10.35 -13.25 -19.98
N PRO A 231 -9.99 -12.83 -21.21
CA PRO A 231 -8.74 -13.12 -21.92
C PRO A 231 -7.56 -12.27 -21.40
N TYR A 232 -6.41 -12.91 -21.27
CA TYR A 232 -5.29 -12.48 -20.41
C TYR A 232 -4.56 -11.21 -20.90
N LEU A 233 -4.45 -11.05 -22.22
CA LEU A 233 -3.74 -9.93 -22.84
C LEU A 233 -4.53 -8.62 -22.71
N GLU A 234 -5.85 -8.72 -22.71
CA GLU A 234 -6.79 -7.60 -22.72
C GLU A 234 -7.31 -7.25 -21.34
N SER A 235 -7.25 -8.18 -20.39
CA SER A 235 -7.86 -8.00 -19.07
C SER A 235 -6.99 -7.24 -18.08
N PHE A 236 -7.65 -6.33 -17.39
CA PHE A 236 -7.10 -5.54 -16.28
C PHE A 236 -7.67 -5.95 -14.92
N ASN A 237 -8.49 -7.00 -14.86
CA ASN A 237 -9.08 -7.50 -13.62
C ASN A 237 -8.38 -8.77 -13.14
N TRP A 238 -8.48 -9.04 -11.84
CA TRP A 238 -8.07 -10.31 -11.26
C TRP A 238 -9.21 -11.34 -11.37
N ASP A 239 -8.90 -12.55 -11.85
CA ASP A 239 -9.84 -13.65 -12.07
C ASP A 239 -10.58 -14.05 -10.80
N ARG A 240 -9.87 -14.07 -9.68
CA ARG A 240 -10.37 -14.51 -8.38
C ARG A 240 -11.21 -13.45 -7.68
N CYS A 241 -11.11 -12.18 -8.07
CA CYS A 241 -11.87 -11.12 -7.40
C CYS A 241 -13.39 -11.22 -7.58
N ASP A 242 -13.86 -12.00 -8.55
CA ASP A 242 -15.28 -12.34 -8.69
C ASP A 242 -15.81 -13.23 -7.55
N PHE A 243 -14.91 -13.97 -6.88
CA PHE A 243 -15.26 -15.00 -5.90
C PHE A 243 -14.78 -14.69 -4.47
N LEU A 244 -13.79 -13.81 -4.35
CA LEU A 244 -13.14 -13.52 -3.08
C LEU A 244 -13.76 -12.31 -2.37
N LYS A 245 -13.92 -12.45 -1.05
CA LYS A 245 -14.37 -11.40 -0.13
C LYS A 245 -13.63 -11.53 1.18
N HIS A 246 -13.10 -10.41 1.69
CA HIS A 246 -12.28 -10.41 2.90
C HIS A 246 -12.97 -11.11 4.08
N GLY A 247 -12.23 -12.02 4.72
CA GLY A 247 -12.68 -12.83 5.84
C GLY A 247 -13.63 -13.98 5.49
N GLN A 248 -13.97 -14.18 4.21
CA GLN A 248 -14.71 -15.35 3.75
C GLN A 248 -13.77 -16.48 3.34
N LYS A 249 -14.30 -17.70 3.31
CA LYS A 249 -13.56 -18.91 2.93
C LYS A 249 -13.12 -18.83 1.46
N ILE A 250 -11.87 -19.18 1.18
CA ILE A 250 -11.33 -19.29 -0.18
C ILE A 250 -11.87 -20.60 -0.79
N PRO A 251 -12.50 -20.57 -1.97
CA PRO A 251 -12.92 -21.78 -2.68
C PRO A 251 -11.75 -22.75 -2.88
N LYS A 252 -11.99 -24.05 -2.62
CA LYS A 252 -10.96 -25.10 -2.74
C LYS A 252 -10.25 -25.09 -4.10
N LEU A 253 -10.97 -24.79 -5.18
CA LEU A 253 -10.45 -24.67 -6.53
C LEU A 253 -9.23 -23.74 -6.63
N PHE A 254 -9.16 -22.69 -5.81
CA PHE A 254 -8.05 -21.72 -5.85
C PHE A 254 -6.86 -22.08 -4.98
N THR A 255 -7.00 -23.07 -4.09
CA THR A 255 -5.93 -23.49 -3.16
C THR A 255 -5.51 -24.94 -3.36
N ASP A 256 -6.11 -25.65 -4.32
CA ASP A 256 -5.63 -26.96 -4.77
C ASP A 256 -4.58 -26.71 -5.87
N ILE A 257 -3.34 -26.49 -5.45
CA ILE A 257 -2.22 -26.09 -6.30
C ILE A 257 -1.88 -27.11 -7.40
N ASN A 258 -2.43 -28.33 -7.32
CA ASN A 258 -2.26 -29.35 -8.35
C ASN A 258 -3.30 -29.24 -9.49
N LYS A 259 -4.22 -28.27 -9.41
CA LYS A 259 -5.30 -28.06 -10.39
C LYS A 259 -5.05 -26.78 -11.19
N PRO A 260 -5.53 -26.70 -12.45
CA PRO A 260 -5.39 -25.49 -13.28
C PRO A 260 -5.96 -24.21 -12.63
N GLY A 261 -6.91 -24.32 -11.70
CA GLY A 261 -7.47 -23.18 -10.97
C GLY A 261 -6.65 -22.72 -9.76
N GLY A 262 -5.74 -23.56 -9.29
CA GLY A 262 -4.97 -23.36 -8.06
C GLY A 262 -3.97 -22.21 -8.16
N ALA A 263 -3.65 -21.64 -7.01
CA ALA A 263 -2.45 -20.86 -6.77
C ALA A 263 -2.13 -20.88 -5.28
N ASP A 264 -1.05 -20.20 -4.95
CA ASP A 264 -0.53 -20.16 -3.61
C ASP A 264 -1.27 -19.15 -2.75
N VAL A 265 -1.43 -19.51 -1.49
CA VAL A 265 -1.69 -18.53 -0.44
C VAL A 265 -0.35 -17.99 0.00
N ASN A 266 -0.10 -16.70 -0.26
CA ASN A 266 1.19 -16.09 -0.03
C ASN A 266 1.61 -16.18 1.44
N ALA A 267 2.77 -16.76 1.69
CA ALA A 267 3.28 -17.02 3.03
C ALA A 267 3.89 -15.79 3.72
N GLY A 268 3.91 -14.62 3.06
CA GLY A 268 4.39 -13.38 3.65
C GLY A 268 3.44 -12.75 4.66
N LEU A 269 2.15 -13.12 4.64
CA LEU A 269 1.18 -12.69 5.65
C LEU A 269 0.16 -13.79 5.92
N LEU A 270 0.25 -14.40 7.11
CA LEU A 270 -0.60 -15.50 7.52
C LEU A 270 -1.24 -15.20 8.89
N VAL A 271 -2.50 -15.54 9.08
CA VAL A 271 -3.15 -15.53 10.40
C VAL A 271 -3.53 -16.95 10.77
N ILE A 272 -2.95 -17.45 11.86
CA ILE A 272 -3.13 -18.84 12.31
C ILE A 272 -3.51 -18.89 13.79
N SER A 273 -4.01 -20.04 14.23
CA SER A 273 -4.20 -20.34 15.65
C SER A 273 -3.20 -21.44 16.03
N PRO A 274 -2.21 -21.16 16.89
CA PRO A 274 -1.24 -22.17 17.33
C PRO A 274 -1.96 -23.38 17.94
N ASN A 275 -1.49 -24.58 17.61
CA ASN A 275 -2.10 -25.83 18.04
C ASN A 275 -1.05 -26.94 18.05
N LYS A 276 -0.83 -27.58 19.21
CA LYS A 276 0.23 -28.58 19.39
C LYS A 276 0.06 -29.78 18.48
N LYS A 277 -1.16 -30.34 18.39
CA LYS A 277 -1.44 -31.49 17.54
C LYS A 277 -1.17 -31.16 16.07
N GLU A 278 -1.65 -30.00 15.61
CA GLU A 278 -1.44 -29.55 14.23
C GLU A 278 0.04 -29.34 13.90
N TYR A 279 0.79 -28.72 14.82
CA TYR A 279 2.24 -28.56 14.68
C TYR A 279 2.96 -29.91 14.64
N ASP A 280 2.66 -30.83 15.56
CA ASP A 280 3.28 -32.15 15.61
C ASP A 280 2.94 -32.98 14.37
N ASP A 281 1.70 -32.89 13.87
CA ASP A 281 1.28 -33.53 12.63
C ASP A 281 2.06 -32.97 11.43
N MET A 282 2.30 -31.65 11.36
CA MET A 282 3.12 -31.04 10.31
C MET A 282 4.58 -31.49 10.38
N ILE A 283 5.18 -31.50 11.58
CA ILE A 283 6.55 -31.98 11.77
C ILE A 283 6.65 -33.44 11.35
N LYS A 284 5.76 -34.31 11.85
CA LYS A 284 5.73 -35.72 11.50
C LYS A 284 5.62 -35.93 9.99
N GLU A 285 4.75 -35.16 9.33
CA GLU A 285 4.60 -35.20 7.87
C GLU A 285 5.92 -34.85 7.18
N LEU A 286 6.50 -33.69 7.49
CA LEU A 286 7.73 -33.21 6.84
C LEU A 286 8.97 -34.09 7.12
N THR A 287 9.02 -34.78 8.25
CA THR A 287 10.10 -35.73 8.58
C THR A 287 9.85 -37.15 8.05
N SER A 288 8.64 -37.45 7.57
CA SER A 288 8.30 -38.74 6.95
C SER A 288 8.62 -38.74 5.46
N PRO A 289 8.85 -39.92 4.84
CA PRO A 289 9.07 -40.00 3.41
C PRO A 289 7.94 -39.33 2.61
N LEU A 290 8.30 -38.45 1.67
CA LEU A 290 7.39 -37.56 0.95
C LEU A 290 6.21 -38.30 0.33
N ASN A 291 6.48 -39.48 -0.26
CA ASN A 291 5.47 -40.32 -0.90
C ASN A 291 4.34 -40.78 0.05
N THR A 292 4.58 -40.86 1.35
CA THR A 292 3.60 -41.36 2.33
C THR A 292 2.45 -40.39 2.60
N TRP A 293 2.66 -39.09 2.40
CA TRP A 293 1.68 -38.05 2.72
C TRP A 293 1.37 -37.14 1.54
N MET A 294 2.28 -37.04 0.57
CA MET A 294 2.06 -36.21 -0.60
C MET A 294 0.97 -36.81 -1.50
N GLY A 295 0.85 -38.15 -1.55
CA GLY A 295 -0.10 -38.98 -2.29
C GLY A 295 0.44 -39.48 -3.64
N GLU A 296 0.09 -40.71 -4.06
CA GLU A 296 0.58 -41.36 -5.30
C GLU A 296 0.27 -40.55 -6.58
N ASP A 297 -0.89 -39.87 -6.64
CA ASP A 297 -1.29 -39.00 -7.76
C ASP A 297 -0.85 -37.54 -7.61
N LYS A 298 -0.13 -37.22 -6.53
CA LYS A 298 0.09 -35.86 -6.06
C LYS A 298 1.58 -35.53 -5.83
N PHE A 299 2.48 -36.32 -6.42
CA PHE A 299 3.83 -35.84 -6.72
C PHE A 299 3.71 -34.53 -7.47
N HIS A 300 4.39 -33.48 -6.99
CA HIS A 300 4.35 -32.18 -7.64
C HIS A 300 5.11 -32.25 -8.96
N LYS A 301 4.41 -32.66 -10.03
CA LYS A 301 4.95 -32.82 -11.39
C LYS A 301 5.27 -31.49 -12.06
N GLY A 302 5.05 -30.36 -11.38
CA GLY A 302 5.09 -29.03 -11.96
C GLY A 302 3.97 -28.15 -11.42
N PHE A 303 3.96 -26.87 -11.79
CA PHE A 303 2.89 -25.92 -11.46
C PHE A 303 2.36 -25.27 -12.74
N TYR A 304 1.15 -24.69 -12.66
CA TYR A 304 0.65 -23.83 -13.71
C TYR A 304 1.20 -22.41 -13.51
N ASP A 305 2.05 -21.96 -14.44
CA ASP A 305 2.59 -20.60 -14.49
C ASP A 305 1.89 -19.76 -15.57
N PHE A 306 2.17 -18.47 -15.59
CA PHE A 306 1.72 -17.56 -16.63
C PHE A 306 2.57 -17.68 -17.89
N ASN A 307 1.91 -17.95 -19.00
CA ASN A 307 2.49 -17.77 -20.31
C ASN A 307 1.84 -16.55 -20.99
N PHE A 308 2.61 -15.46 -21.10
CA PHE A 308 2.18 -14.20 -21.72
C PHE A 308 2.09 -14.27 -23.25
N GLU A 309 2.58 -15.34 -23.86
CA GLU A 309 2.58 -15.58 -25.31
C GLU A 309 1.33 -16.37 -25.75
N ASN A 310 0.58 -16.98 -24.81
CA ASN A 310 -0.62 -17.76 -25.06
C ASN A 310 -1.90 -17.00 -24.63
N PRO A 311 -2.96 -16.91 -25.46
CA PRO A 311 -4.24 -16.29 -25.09
C PRO A 311 -4.92 -16.88 -23.85
N ILE A 312 -4.67 -18.16 -23.55
CA ILE A 312 -5.16 -18.84 -22.33
C ILE A 312 -4.46 -18.29 -21.07
N GLY A 313 -3.23 -17.77 -21.23
CA GLY A 313 -2.48 -17.12 -20.16
C GLY A 313 -1.88 -18.07 -19.13
N THR A 314 -1.96 -19.38 -19.33
CA THR A 314 -1.44 -20.39 -18.40
C THR A 314 -0.73 -21.52 -19.14
N GLU A 315 0.39 -21.97 -18.59
CA GLU A 315 1.15 -23.12 -19.06
C GLU A 315 1.56 -24.00 -17.88
N PHE A 316 1.53 -25.32 -18.05
CA PHE A 316 2.02 -26.24 -17.03
C PHE A 316 3.53 -26.42 -17.17
N ILE A 317 4.29 -25.95 -16.19
CA ILE A 317 5.74 -26.10 -16.17
C ILE A 317 6.08 -27.42 -15.48
N LYS A 318 6.31 -28.45 -16.30
CA LYS A 318 6.64 -29.80 -15.82
C LYS A 318 8.01 -29.84 -15.12
N ASP A 319 8.13 -30.66 -14.09
CA ASP A 319 9.36 -31.01 -13.36
C ASP A 319 10.12 -29.79 -12.81
N SER A 320 9.45 -28.65 -12.69
CA SER A 320 9.96 -27.39 -12.17
C SER A 320 9.16 -27.05 -10.93
N TYR A 321 9.64 -27.42 -9.75
CA TYR A 321 9.15 -26.80 -8.52
C TYR A 321 9.99 -27.16 -7.30
N CYS A 322 10.47 -26.13 -6.62
CA CYS A 322 10.84 -26.21 -5.22
C CYS A 322 9.52 -26.17 -4.46
N PHE A 323 9.21 -27.09 -3.54
CA PHE A 323 7.95 -27.09 -2.79
C PHE A 323 8.16 -26.43 -1.40
N PRO A 324 8.32 -25.09 -1.31
CA PRO A 324 8.60 -24.39 -0.06
C PRO A 324 7.39 -24.39 0.89
N GLU A 325 7.56 -23.76 2.04
CA GLU A 325 6.56 -23.68 3.11
C GLU A 325 5.24 -23.06 2.62
N GLN A 326 5.29 -22.11 1.70
CA GLN A 326 4.11 -21.50 1.07
C GLN A 326 3.20 -22.56 0.43
N ASN A 327 3.79 -23.46 -0.34
CA ASN A 327 3.06 -24.50 -1.07
C ASN A 327 2.60 -25.61 -0.18
N TYR A 328 3.46 -26.00 0.75
CA TYR A 328 3.11 -26.94 1.80
C TYR A 328 1.85 -26.47 2.56
N LEU A 329 1.86 -25.23 3.08
CA LEU A 329 0.74 -24.67 3.81
C LEU A 329 -0.50 -24.51 2.92
N THR A 330 -0.33 -24.05 1.67
CA THR A 330 -1.45 -23.91 0.74
C THR A 330 -2.15 -25.24 0.51
N LYS A 331 -1.37 -26.30 0.21
CA LYS A 331 -1.89 -27.66 -0.01
C LYS A 331 -2.53 -28.24 1.25
N ARG A 332 -1.84 -28.15 2.39
CA ARG A 332 -2.30 -28.69 3.67
C ARG A 332 -3.66 -28.14 4.09
N TYR A 333 -3.85 -26.83 3.92
CA TYR A 333 -5.10 -26.14 4.25
C TYR A 333 -6.00 -25.87 3.05
N SER A 334 -5.83 -26.63 1.95
CA SER A 334 -6.59 -26.43 0.73
C SER A 334 -8.10 -26.49 0.98
N GLY A 335 -8.81 -25.44 0.57
CA GLY A 335 -10.23 -25.28 0.79
C GLY A 335 -10.61 -25.01 2.24
N ASN A 336 -9.67 -24.62 3.11
CA ASN A 336 -9.93 -24.22 4.50
C ASN A 336 -9.44 -22.80 4.83
N TRP A 337 -8.67 -22.18 3.93
CA TRP A 337 -8.23 -20.79 4.06
C TRP A 337 -9.38 -19.80 4.08
N ASN A 338 -9.19 -18.71 4.84
CA ASN A 338 -10.00 -17.51 4.78
C ASN A 338 -9.22 -16.40 4.07
N TYR A 339 -9.92 -15.64 3.23
CA TYR A 339 -9.30 -14.66 2.36
C TYR A 339 -8.89 -13.39 3.09
N VAL A 340 -7.62 -13.02 3.00
CA VAL A 340 -7.09 -11.70 3.35
C VAL A 340 -7.04 -10.84 2.09
N GLU A 341 -7.50 -9.58 2.18
CA GLU A 341 -7.52 -8.69 1.02
C GLU A 341 -6.10 -8.29 0.63
N PHE A 342 -5.81 -8.21 -0.67
CA PHE A 342 -4.45 -7.91 -1.16
C PHE A 342 -3.90 -6.58 -0.63
N ALA A 343 -4.77 -5.60 -0.34
CA ALA A 343 -4.38 -4.35 0.29
C ALA A 343 -3.59 -4.50 1.61
N PHE A 344 -3.69 -5.63 2.33
CA PHE A 344 -2.87 -5.92 3.52
C PHE A 344 -1.46 -6.40 3.20
N GLN A 345 -1.16 -6.78 1.96
CA GLN A 345 0.16 -7.22 1.54
C GLN A 345 0.47 -6.81 0.10
N SER A 346 0.07 -5.59 -0.25
CA SER A 346 0.16 -5.11 -1.64
C SER A 346 1.60 -5.11 -2.12
N TRP A 347 1.84 -5.50 -3.37
CA TRP A 347 3.17 -5.45 -3.98
C TRP A 347 3.51 -4.03 -4.46
N SER A 348 3.39 -3.07 -3.55
CA SER A 348 3.59 -1.62 -3.78
C SER A 348 2.62 -0.99 -4.78
N LEU A 349 1.60 -1.74 -5.23
CA LEU A 349 0.51 -1.22 -6.03
C LEU A 349 -0.39 -0.32 -5.16
N ASP A 350 -0.72 0.88 -5.65
CA ASP A 350 -1.62 1.83 -4.98
C ASP A 350 -1.24 2.11 -3.49
N PRO A 351 0.03 2.48 -3.22
CA PRO A 351 0.62 2.41 -1.88
C PRO A 351 -0.05 3.32 -0.84
N CYS A 352 -0.69 4.40 -1.29
CA CYS A 352 -1.42 5.33 -0.42
C CYS A 352 -2.80 4.86 0.03
N ASN A 353 -3.30 3.76 -0.56
CA ASN A 353 -4.53 3.09 -0.15
C ASN A 353 -4.28 1.70 0.44
N SER A 354 -3.02 1.25 0.47
CA SER A 354 -2.62 -0.03 1.07
C SER A 354 -2.66 0.01 2.60
N PHE A 355 -3.11 -1.10 3.19
CA PHE A 355 -2.94 -1.36 4.61
C PHE A 355 -1.54 -1.87 4.92
N GLY A 356 -0.91 -2.59 3.99
CA GLY A 356 0.47 -3.08 4.10
C GLY A 356 1.12 -3.22 2.74
N ILE A 357 2.45 -3.10 2.71
CA ILE A 357 3.25 -3.21 1.48
C ILE A 357 4.24 -4.37 1.65
N HIS A 358 4.18 -5.35 0.75
CA HIS A 358 5.06 -6.50 0.67
C HIS A 358 6.05 -6.28 -0.48
N MET A 359 7.34 -6.26 -0.18
CA MET A 359 8.43 -5.98 -1.11
C MET A 359 8.90 -7.22 -1.87
N ALA A 360 8.07 -8.25 -2.02
CA ALA A 360 8.41 -9.52 -2.69
C ALA A 360 9.09 -9.27 -4.06
N ALA A 361 8.50 -8.38 -4.87
CA ALA A 361 8.98 -8.05 -6.22
C ALA A 361 10.00 -6.89 -6.27
N PHE A 362 10.39 -6.30 -5.14
CA PHE A 362 11.40 -5.22 -5.11
C PHE A 362 12.79 -5.82 -5.04
N ASN A 363 13.50 -5.84 -6.17
CA ASN A 363 14.92 -6.14 -6.20
C ASN A 363 15.73 -4.87 -6.50
N PRO A 364 16.71 -4.50 -5.65
CA PRO A 364 16.93 -5.03 -4.31
C PRO A 364 15.92 -4.43 -3.33
N LYS A 365 15.85 -5.02 -2.14
CA LYS A 365 14.98 -4.54 -1.07
C LYS A 365 15.37 -3.11 -0.63
N PRO A 366 14.43 -2.28 -0.14
CA PRO A 366 14.67 -0.86 0.15
C PRO A 366 15.72 -0.52 1.22
N TRP A 367 16.07 -1.47 2.09
CA TRP A 367 17.16 -1.32 3.07
C TRP A 367 18.53 -1.74 2.51
N PHE A 368 18.60 -2.29 1.30
CA PHE A 368 19.87 -2.51 0.60
C PHE A 368 20.23 -1.30 -0.26
N LYS A 369 19.33 -0.92 -1.18
CA LYS A 369 19.54 0.23 -2.07
C LYS A 369 18.29 1.10 -2.19
N GLN A 370 18.49 2.40 -2.19
CA GLN A 370 17.46 3.39 -2.51
C GLN A 370 17.91 4.34 -3.63
N PRO A 371 17.00 4.77 -4.50
CA PRO A 371 17.32 5.82 -5.45
C PRO A 371 17.38 7.18 -4.75
N SER A 372 18.30 8.04 -5.18
CA SER A 372 18.36 9.45 -4.77
C SER A 372 17.23 10.26 -5.41
N LYS A 373 17.21 11.57 -5.14
CA LYS A 373 16.11 12.44 -5.59
C LYS A 373 16.06 12.54 -7.11
N GLY A 374 14.84 12.65 -7.63
CA GLY A 374 14.58 13.15 -8.96
C GLY A 374 13.33 14.02 -8.99
N LEU A 375 13.13 14.71 -10.11
CA LEU A 375 11.95 15.55 -10.30
C LEU A 375 10.83 14.71 -10.91
N ILE A 376 9.66 14.69 -10.27
CA ILE A 376 8.45 14.21 -10.92
C ILE A 376 7.81 15.38 -11.67
N VAL A 377 7.80 15.31 -13.01
CA VAL A 377 6.98 16.19 -13.84
C VAL A 377 5.55 15.66 -13.81
N SER A 378 4.79 15.96 -12.74
CA SER A 378 3.37 15.61 -12.73
C SER A 378 2.64 16.52 -13.72
N LYS A 379 2.36 16.04 -14.94
CA LYS A 379 1.58 16.82 -15.91
C LYS A 379 0.13 17.06 -15.48
N LYS A 380 -0.40 16.37 -14.47
CA LYS A 380 -1.78 16.54 -13.98
C LYS A 380 -1.91 16.35 -12.47
N GLU A 381 -2.52 17.36 -11.85
CA GLU A 381 -3.08 17.44 -10.51
C GLU A 381 -2.13 17.44 -9.29
N LYS A 382 -2.41 18.39 -8.40
CA LYS A 382 -1.57 18.83 -7.28
C LYS A 382 -1.63 17.80 -6.14
N PHE A 383 -0.51 17.13 -5.87
CA PHE A 383 -0.36 16.28 -4.68
C PHE A 383 0.07 17.08 -3.44
N GLY A 384 -0.40 16.61 -2.28
CA GLY A 384 -0.58 17.37 -1.04
C GLY A 384 0.67 17.77 -0.24
N TYR A 385 1.84 17.93 -0.84
CA TYR A 385 3.06 18.34 -0.13
C TYR A 385 3.15 19.84 0.15
N GLU A 386 2.33 20.66 -0.51
CA GLU A 386 2.40 22.11 -0.35
C GLU A 386 1.10 22.74 0.12
N LYS A 387 1.18 23.38 1.28
CA LYS A 387 0.62 24.72 1.46
C LYS A 387 1.52 25.50 2.43
N GLY A 388 2.32 26.42 1.87
CA GLY A 388 3.12 27.35 2.65
C GLY A 388 3.97 28.33 1.86
N LYS A 389 4.39 28.03 0.62
CA LYS A 389 5.18 28.96 -0.19
C LYS A 389 4.53 29.16 -1.57
N LYS A 390 4.56 30.40 -2.05
CA LYS A 390 3.96 30.89 -3.32
C LYS A 390 4.69 30.38 -4.58
N ASN A 391 5.60 29.42 -4.47
CA ASN A 391 6.38 28.95 -5.62
C ASN A 391 5.90 27.56 -6.05
N LYS A 392 5.52 27.45 -7.33
CA LYS A 392 5.32 26.18 -8.03
C LYS A 392 6.67 25.42 -8.03
N HIS A 393 6.92 24.53 -7.09
CA HIS A 393 8.07 23.64 -7.18
C HIS A 393 7.62 22.18 -7.23
N ASP A 394 8.20 21.46 -8.19
CA ASP A 394 8.04 20.02 -8.37
C ASP A 394 8.38 19.29 -7.07
N ILE A 395 7.65 18.21 -6.78
CA ILE A 395 7.90 17.43 -5.57
C ILE A 395 9.20 16.65 -5.79
N ILE A 396 10.18 16.89 -4.92
CA ILE A 396 11.48 16.22 -4.92
C ILE A 396 11.35 14.91 -4.12
N ILE A 397 11.25 13.77 -4.80
CA ILE A 397 11.17 12.44 -4.18
C ILE A 397 12.21 11.48 -4.77
N ALA A 398 12.43 10.36 -4.09
CA ALA A 398 13.20 9.23 -4.62
C ALA A 398 12.60 8.75 -5.96
N LEU A 399 13.42 8.61 -7.01
CA LEU A 399 12.91 8.50 -8.39
C LEU A 399 13.15 7.13 -9.04
N ALA A 400 12.09 6.55 -9.59
CA ALA A 400 12.12 5.34 -10.42
C ALA A 400 11.51 5.63 -11.81
N ILE A 401 12.32 5.52 -12.87
CA ILE A 401 11.92 5.86 -14.24
C ILE A 401 12.44 4.82 -15.23
N ARG A 402 11.62 4.42 -16.19
CA ARG A 402 12.01 3.60 -17.34
C ARG A 402 12.75 4.43 -18.39
N GLU A 403 13.90 3.94 -18.85
CA GLU A 403 14.84 4.73 -19.65
C GLU A 403 14.35 5.11 -21.05
N TYR A 404 13.78 4.17 -21.79
CA TYR A 404 13.51 4.37 -23.22
C TYR A 404 12.42 5.40 -23.51
N ASP A 405 11.48 5.59 -22.58
CA ASP A 405 10.33 6.49 -22.73
C ASP A 405 10.13 7.47 -21.57
N ASN A 406 11.05 7.48 -20.61
CA ASN A 406 10.95 8.28 -19.38
C ASN A 406 9.66 8.04 -18.58
N PHE A 407 9.08 6.83 -18.66
CA PHE A 407 7.90 6.47 -17.89
C PHE A 407 8.21 6.42 -16.39
N ASN A 408 7.37 7.06 -15.56
CA ASN A 408 7.59 7.16 -14.11
C ASN A 408 6.84 6.04 -13.37
N TYR A 409 7.57 5.25 -12.58
CA TYR A 409 7.00 4.28 -11.65
C TYR A 409 6.63 5.00 -10.34
N GLU A 410 5.56 5.81 -10.36
CA GLU A 410 5.16 6.62 -9.21
C GLU A 410 4.89 5.77 -7.97
N ASN A 411 4.23 4.62 -8.14
CA ASN A 411 3.97 3.63 -7.09
C ASN A 411 5.26 3.20 -6.36
N VAL A 412 6.33 2.93 -7.09
CA VAL A 412 7.65 2.56 -6.55
C VAL A 412 8.28 3.75 -5.84
N SER A 413 8.30 4.92 -6.47
CA SER A 413 8.82 6.16 -5.86
C SER A 413 8.13 6.53 -4.55
N TYR A 414 6.80 6.50 -4.50
CA TYR A 414 6.05 6.77 -3.27
C TYR A 414 6.29 5.71 -2.19
N THR A 415 6.50 4.46 -2.58
CA THR A 415 6.79 3.39 -1.62
C THR A 415 8.10 3.65 -0.87
N TYR A 416 9.18 4.04 -1.58
CA TYR A 416 10.43 4.45 -0.93
C TYR A 416 10.21 5.60 0.06
N GLU A 417 9.44 6.60 -0.33
CA GLU A 417 9.14 7.73 0.55
C GLU A 417 8.32 7.30 1.78
N ILE A 418 7.30 6.46 1.64
CA ILE A 418 6.51 5.94 2.77
C ILE A 418 7.40 5.20 3.77
N PHE A 419 8.34 4.40 3.27
CA PHE A 419 9.30 3.71 4.12
C PHE A 419 10.27 4.68 4.79
N ASN A 420 10.78 5.68 4.07
CA ASN A 420 11.64 6.70 4.66
C ASN A 420 10.92 7.51 5.75
N ASP A 421 9.64 7.83 5.60
CA ASP A 421 8.85 8.51 6.63
C ASP A 421 8.60 7.60 7.86
N LEU A 422 8.47 6.29 7.65
CA LEU A 422 8.44 5.31 8.75
C LEU A 422 9.80 5.19 9.46
N ILE A 423 10.91 5.21 8.71
CA ILE A 423 12.26 5.21 9.26
C ILE A 423 12.51 6.46 10.11
N ILE A 424 12.14 7.64 9.60
CA ILE A 424 12.24 8.92 10.33
C ILE A 424 11.46 8.85 11.64
N TRP A 425 10.22 8.33 11.60
CA TRP A 425 9.44 8.10 12.80
C TRP A 425 10.13 7.14 13.77
N GLY A 426 10.67 6.03 13.27
CA GLY A 426 11.42 5.04 14.05
C GLY A 426 12.63 5.64 14.77
N LEU A 427 13.51 6.36 14.06
CA LEU A 427 14.68 7.02 14.64
C LEU A 427 14.30 8.01 15.76
N ILE A 428 13.15 8.69 15.63
CA ILE A 428 12.67 9.62 16.67
C ILE A 428 12.08 8.90 17.87
N ALA A 429 11.30 7.83 17.64
CA ALA A 429 10.62 7.06 18.67
C ALA A 429 11.55 6.10 19.43
N TYR A 430 12.57 5.59 18.76
CA TYR A 430 13.55 4.63 19.26
C TYR A 430 14.97 5.16 19.02
N PRO A 431 15.49 6.06 19.87
CA PRO A 431 16.76 6.75 19.63
C PRO A 431 17.94 5.80 19.39
N LYS A 432 17.99 4.65 20.07
CA LYS A 432 19.03 3.62 19.88
C LYS A 432 19.22 3.19 18.43
N LEU A 433 18.18 3.30 17.58
CA LEU A 433 18.29 2.97 16.16
C LEU A 433 19.33 3.84 15.42
N THR A 434 19.62 5.07 15.90
CA THR A 434 20.65 5.90 15.26
C THR A 434 22.04 5.27 15.29
N GLU A 435 22.28 4.33 16.22
CA GLU A 435 23.59 3.68 16.41
C GLU A 435 23.86 2.57 15.40
N TYR A 436 22.83 1.89 14.86
CA TYR A 436 23.04 0.72 13.98
C TYR A 436 22.07 0.55 12.80
N PHE A 437 20.92 1.23 12.78
CA PHE A 437 19.94 1.07 11.70
C PHE A 437 20.44 1.68 10.39
N LEU A 438 20.18 1.01 9.25
CA LEU A 438 20.63 1.40 7.92
C LEU A 438 22.16 1.42 7.74
N GLU A 439 22.90 0.60 8.50
CA GLU A 439 24.37 0.54 8.47
C GLU A 439 24.93 0.35 7.06
N ASN A 440 24.27 -0.51 6.28
CA ASN A 440 24.73 -0.91 4.95
C ASN A 440 23.81 -0.44 3.82
N THR A 441 22.82 0.42 4.12
CA THR A 441 21.90 0.91 3.08
C THR A 441 22.60 1.93 2.20
N GLU A 442 22.60 1.69 0.89
CA GLU A 442 23.21 2.55 -0.10
C GLU A 442 22.19 3.46 -0.80
N ILE A 443 22.62 4.69 -1.10
CA ILE A 443 21.94 5.62 -2.00
C ILE A 443 22.62 5.58 -3.37
N TRP A 444 21.79 5.41 -4.39
CA TRP A 444 22.17 5.36 -5.79
C TRP A 444 21.55 6.53 -6.57
N GLY A 445 21.81 6.64 -7.87
CA GLY A 445 21.06 7.52 -8.78
C GLY A 445 19.62 7.05 -9.00
N THR A 446 19.03 7.42 -10.14
CA THR A 446 17.67 7.00 -10.53
C THR A 446 17.58 5.48 -10.69
N LYS A 447 16.51 4.86 -10.16
CA LYS A 447 16.20 3.44 -10.43
C LYS A 447 15.56 3.30 -11.81
N LYS A 448 15.99 2.33 -12.61
CA LYS A 448 15.58 2.18 -14.02
C LYS A 448 14.45 1.17 -14.29
N SER A 449 14.07 0.42 -13.26
CA SER A 449 13.05 -0.63 -13.32
C SER A 449 12.21 -0.63 -12.05
N ALA A 450 10.98 -1.15 -12.10
CA ALA A 450 10.18 -1.38 -10.90
C ALA A 450 10.71 -2.57 -10.09
N THR A 451 11.17 -3.62 -10.77
CA THR A 451 11.53 -4.90 -10.16
C THR A 451 13.03 -5.18 -10.18
N ASP A 452 13.79 -4.65 -11.14
CA ASP A 452 15.18 -5.06 -11.34
C ASP A 452 16.18 -4.19 -10.56
N ASP A 453 17.32 -4.78 -10.19
CA ASP A 453 18.43 -4.10 -9.51
C ASP A 453 19.28 -3.28 -10.50
N VAL A 454 18.66 -2.29 -11.12
CA VAL A 454 19.29 -1.39 -12.09
C VAL A 454 19.14 0.06 -11.64
N PHE A 455 20.28 0.71 -11.37
CA PHE A 455 20.36 2.10 -10.93
C PHE A 455 21.45 2.85 -11.69
N LEU A 456 21.21 4.14 -11.94
CA LEU A 456 22.26 5.04 -12.39
C LEU A 456 23.26 5.37 -11.27
N PRO A 457 24.48 5.83 -11.62
CA PRO A 457 25.40 6.44 -10.65
C PRO A 457 24.77 7.66 -9.97
N ILE A 458 25.03 7.84 -8.67
CA ILE A 458 24.59 9.03 -7.92
C ILE A 458 25.34 10.30 -8.34
N ASP A 459 26.58 10.17 -8.81
CA ASP A 459 27.35 11.27 -9.38
C ASP A 459 28.21 10.81 -10.56
N GLU A 460 27.62 10.81 -11.75
CA GLU A 460 28.30 10.43 -12.98
C GLU A 460 29.54 11.30 -13.26
N LYS A 461 29.45 12.62 -13.01
CA LYS A 461 30.56 13.57 -13.24
C LYS A 461 31.81 13.25 -12.42
N ASN A 462 31.63 12.71 -11.22
CA ASN A 462 32.71 12.36 -10.30
C ASN A 462 32.93 10.84 -10.23
N ASN A 463 32.32 10.06 -11.13
CA ASN A 463 32.38 8.60 -11.15
C ASN A 463 31.98 7.92 -9.81
N ILE A 464 31.02 8.50 -9.09
CA ILE A 464 30.50 7.93 -7.84
C ILE A 464 29.23 7.15 -8.16
N LYS A 465 29.30 5.82 -8.00
CA LYS A 465 28.17 4.91 -8.25
C LYS A 465 27.10 5.04 -7.17
N SER A 466 27.52 4.89 -5.90
CA SER A 466 26.66 4.93 -4.74
C SER A 466 27.41 5.44 -3.51
N ILE A 467 26.68 5.70 -2.43
CA ILE A 467 27.22 6.04 -1.11
C ILE A 467 26.33 5.43 -0.02
N LYS A 468 26.90 4.97 1.10
CA LYS A 468 26.06 4.51 2.23
C LYS A 468 25.39 5.70 2.90
N PHE A 469 24.16 5.53 3.40
CA PHE A 469 23.44 6.57 4.14
C PHE A 469 24.27 7.20 5.26
N ARG A 470 25.04 6.37 5.99
CA ARG A 470 25.87 6.79 7.13
C ARG A 470 27.11 7.58 6.74
N ASP A 471 27.56 7.46 5.50
CA ASP A 471 28.75 8.14 5.01
C ASP A 471 28.44 9.56 4.48
N ILE A 472 27.16 9.91 4.33
CA ILE A 472 26.72 11.20 3.78
C ILE A 472 26.77 12.29 4.86
N LYS A 473 27.48 13.39 4.59
CA LYS A 473 27.50 14.57 5.48
C LYS A 473 26.54 15.65 4.97
N ILE A 474 25.92 16.39 5.89
CA ILE A 474 24.90 17.43 5.60
C ILE A 474 25.39 18.50 4.61
N ASN A 475 26.69 18.77 4.56
CA ASN A 475 27.26 19.81 3.70
C ASN A 475 27.77 19.28 2.34
N ASP A 476 27.73 17.96 2.13
CA ASP A 476 28.27 17.35 0.91
C ASP A 476 27.41 17.68 -0.31
N ASN A 477 28.03 17.70 -1.49
CA ASN A 477 27.30 17.88 -2.74
C ASN A 477 26.26 16.74 -2.94
N ILE A 478 26.59 15.53 -2.50
CA ILE A 478 25.69 14.38 -2.55
C ILE A 478 24.45 14.58 -1.67
N TYR A 479 24.57 15.21 -0.50
CA TYR A 479 23.42 15.48 0.35
C TYR A 479 22.36 16.33 -0.37
N LYS A 480 22.80 17.27 -1.23
CA LYS A 480 21.89 18.08 -2.06
C LYS A 480 21.14 17.24 -3.09
N LYS A 481 21.60 16.03 -3.42
CA LYS A 481 20.95 15.07 -4.33
C LYS A 481 19.96 14.13 -3.62
N LEU A 482 19.80 14.22 -2.31
CA LEU A 482 18.85 13.40 -1.56
C LEU A 482 17.43 13.97 -1.57
N SER A 483 16.42 13.08 -1.51
CA SER A 483 15.03 13.48 -1.32
C SER A 483 14.84 14.08 0.07
N LEU A 484 13.73 14.79 0.31
CA LEU A 484 13.53 15.44 1.60
C LEU A 484 13.50 14.43 2.76
N SER A 485 12.92 13.24 2.55
CA SER A 485 12.89 12.18 3.57
C SER A 485 14.30 11.63 3.84
N GLN A 486 15.08 11.36 2.79
CA GLN A 486 16.48 10.92 2.92
C GLN A 486 17.34 11.95 3.65
N GLN A 487 17.13 13.24 3.37
CA GLN A 487 17.79 14.33 4.09
C GLN A 487 17.47 14.34 5.58
N TYR A 488 16.22 14.06 5.97
CA TYR A 488 15.83 13.94 7.38
C TYR A 488 16.49 12.74 8.05
N ILE A 489 16.60 11.60 7.35
CA ILE A 489 17.34 10.42 7.84
C ILE A 489 18.80 10.81 8.11
N VAL A 490 19.51 11.37 7.12
CA VAL A 490 20.92 11.80 7.30
C VAL A 490 21.06 12.78 8.47
N LYS A 491 20.16 13.75 8.61
CA LYS A 491 20.16 14.70 9.74
C LYS A 491 20.01 14.01 11.10
N LEU A 492 19.12 13.04 11.21
CA LEU A 492 18.91 12.28 12.44
C LEU A 492 20.08 11.36 12.77
N LEU A 493 20.70 10.74 11.76
CA LEU A 493 21.87 9.88 11.94
C LEU A 493 23.14 10.67 12.32
N THR A 494 23.28 11.92 11.83
CA THR A 494 24.50 12.72 12.04
C THR A 494 24.44 13.70 13.20
N LYS A 495 23.28 14.33 13.45
CA LYS A 495 23.10 15.38 14.47
C LYS A 495 21.74 15.25 15.16
N TYR A 496 21.52 14.09 15.79
CA TYR A 496 20.24 13.69 16.36
C TYR A 496 19.60 14.76 17.26
N ASP A 497 20.29 15.22 18.30
CA ASP A 497 19.72 16.17 19.27
C ASP A 497 19.36 17.52 18.66
N THR A 498 20.11 17.95 17.64
CA THR A 498 19.83 19.19 16.93
C THR A 498 18.59 19.10 16.05
N TYR A 499 18.34 17.95 15.40
CA TYR A 499 17.30 17.82 14.38
C TYR A 499 16.04 17.10 14.86
N LYS A 500 16.14 16.22 15.86
CA LYS A 500 14.97 15.58 16.50
C LYS A 500 13.88 16.59 16.85
N PRO A 501 14.12 17.68 17.60
CA PRO A 501 13.04 18.63 17.94
C PRO A 501 12.46 19.37 16.73
N LYS A 502 13.20 19.46 15.62
CA LYS A 502 12.76 20.14 14.38
C LYS A 502 11.86 19.24 13.53
N ILE A 503 12.14 17.93 13.53
CA ILE A 503 11.45 16.93 12.71
C ILE A 503 10.29 16.28 13.47
N LYS A 504 10.44 16.08 14.79
CA LYS A 504 9.39 15.51 15.65
C LYS A 504 8.09 16.29 15.48
N ASP A 505 6.99 15.55 15.29
CA ASP A 505 5.64 16.04 15.01
C ASP A 505 5.45 16.73 13.63
N ASN A 506 6.51 16.85 12.81
CA ASN A 506 6.52 17.45 11.47
C ASN A 506 6.85 16.42 10.37
N TYR A 507 6.42 15.17 10.55
CA TYR A 507 6.59 14.09 9.56
C TYR A 507 5.99 14.44 8.19
N LEU A 508 6.57 13.88 7.12
CA LEU A 508 6.25 14.28 5.74
C LEU A 508 4.82 13.88 5.35
N SER A 509 4.38 12.70 5.78
CA SER A 509 3.06 12.11 5.51
C SER A 509 2.70 12.13 4.03
N ILE A 510 3.50 11.42 3.25
CA ILE A 510 3.51 11.35 1.78
C ILE A 510 2.15 11.08 1.11
N CYS A 511 1.23 10.41 1.79
CA CYS A 511 -0.09 10.07 1.26
C CYS A 511 -1.23 11.01 1.68
N LYS A 512 -0.92 12.19 2.22
CA LYS A 512 -1.92 13.18 2.64
C LYS A 512 -2.77 13.67 1.46
N THR A 513 -4.08 13.57 1.62
CA THR A 513 -5.05 14.13 0.67
C THR A 513 -5.85 15.24 1.34
N LYS A 514 -6.03 16.38 0.65
CA LYS A 514 -6.89 17.46 1.15
C LYS A 514 -8.35 17.09 0.93
N VAL A 515 -9.13 17.04 2.00
CA VAL A 515 -10.58 16.81 1.99
C VAL A 515 -11.31 18.05 2.47
N LYS A 516 -12.51 18.32 1.94
CA LYS A 516 -13.37 19.38 2.48
C LYS A 516 -14.05 18.86 3.74
N ASN A 517 -13.87 19.54 4.86
CA ASN A 517 -14.51 19.22 6.13
C ASN A 517 -16.03 19.54 6.07
N LYS A 518 -16.76 19.22 7.16
CA LYS A 518 -18.22 19.45 7.23
C LYS A 518 -18.64 20.93 7.15
N ILE A 519 -17.70 21.86 7.30
CA ILE A 519 -17.88 23.31 7.22
C ILE A 519 -17.27 23.84 5.90
N ASN A 520 -16.95 22.95 4.96
CA ASN A 520 -16.42 23.24 3.63
C ASN A 520 -14.99 23.84 3.62
N GLU A 521 -14.25 23.76 4.73
CA GLU A 521 -12.83 24.14 4.80
C GLU A 521 -11.93 22.96 4.38
N LEU A 522 -10.74 23.25 3.86
CA LEU A 522 -9.77 22.21 3.48
C LEU A 522 -9.06 21.66 4.72
N ASP A 523 -9.15 20.35 4.91
CA ASP A 523 -8.48 19.56 5.97
C ASP A 523 -7.74 18.37 5.34
N TYR A 524 -7.01 17.57 6.11
CA TYR A 524 -6.25 16.41 5.63
C TYR A 524 -6.88 15.08 6.07
N ASP A 525 -6.94 14.11 5.16
CA ASP A 525 -7.35 12.73 5.47
C ASP A 525 -6.14 11.91 5.97
N PHE A 526 -6.23 11.44 7.22
CA PHE A 526 -5.22 10.61 7.90
C PHE A 526 -5.69 9.17 8.09
N THR A 527 -6.75 8.75 7.40
CA THR A 527 -7.41 7.48 7.72
C THR A 527 -6.56 6.28 7.36
N ILE A 528 -5.76 6.35 6.28
CA ILE A 528 -4.75 5.34 5.96
C ILE A 528 -3.50 5.68 6.73
N ILE A 529 -2.58 6.54 6.30
CA ILE A 529 -1.34 6.77 7.07
C ILE A 529 -1.51 7.86 8.15
N ASN A 530 -1.49 7.46 9.42
CA ASN A 530 -1.52 8.39 10.56
C ASN A 530 -0.22 8.36 11.38
N TYR A 531 0.30 9.54 11.72
CA TYR A 531 1.48 9.68 12.59
C TYR A 531 1.03 10.11 14.00
N PRO A 532 1.44 9.38 15.05
CA PRO A 532 1.14 9.76 16.42
C PRO A 532 1.60 11.21 16.71
N ASN A 533 0.73 12.00 17.35
CA ASN A 533 1.01 13.36 17.82
C ASN A 533 1.35 14.40 16.73
N TYR A 534 1.10 14.10 15.46
CA TYR A 534 1.26 15.07 14.38
C TYR A 534 0.45 16.34 14.66
N LYS A 535 1.13 17.49 14.73
CA LYS A 535 0.48 18.79 15.03
C LYS A 535 -0.19 19.33 13.77
N ILE A 536 -1.49 19.05 13.63
CA ILE A 536 -2.34 19.76 12.68
C ILE A 536 -2.59 21.18 13.22
N SER A 537 -2.43 22.20 12.40
CA SER A 537 -3.01 23.51 12.70
C SER A 537 -4.55 23.36 12.76
N LYS A 538 -5.05 23.25 14.00
CA LYS A 538 -6.46 23.21 14.44
C LYS A 538 -7.30 21.96 14.11
N LYS A 539 -7.38 21.09 15.14
CA LYS A 539 -8.51 20.25 15.62
C LYS A 539 -9.18 19.26 14.65
N TYR A 540 -9.05 17.97 14.96
CA TYR A 540 -10.18 17.15 15.46
C TYR A 540 -9.68 15.98 16.32
N ASN A 541 -9.91 16.06 17.64
CA ASN A 541 -10.12 14.85 18.44
C ASN A 541 -11.59 14.45 18.24
N ILE A 542 -11.81 13.22 17.81
CA ILE A 542 -13.15 12.64 17.69
C ILE A 542 -13.69 12.42 19.12
N GLN A 543 -14.34 13.44 19.70
CA GLN A 543 -15.27 13.26 20.81
C GLN A 543 -16.70 13.22 20.25
N ILE A 544 -17.27 12.02 20.21
CA ILE A 544 -18.68 11.80 19.85
C ILE A 544 -19.53 12.22 21.05
N LYS A 545 -20.10 13.42 21.02
CA LYS A 545 -21.19 13.80 21.94
C LYS A 545 -22.43 12.98 21.57
N THR A 546 -22.78 12.01 22.40
CA THR A 546 -24.11 11.39 22.48
C THR A 546 -25.14 12.48 22.81
N LYS A 547 -25.91 12.95 21.83
CA LYS A 547 -27.07 13.80 22.10
C LYS A 547 -28.35 12.96 22.14
N LYS A 548 -28.82 12.67 23.35
CA LYS A 548 -30.25 12.49 23.63
C LYS A 548 -30.96 13.77 23.20
N LYS A 549 -32.04 13.62 22.44
CA LYS A 549 -32.93 14.72 22.02
C LYS A 549 -33.61 15.32 23.24
N SER A 550 -33.55 16.64 23.37
CA SER A 550 -34.60 17.43 24.01
C SER A 550 -34.90 18.62 23.11
N ILE A 551 -36.17 18.71 22.71
CA ILE A 551 -36.73 19.79 21.91
C ILE A 551 -37.07 20.92 22.87
N LYS A 552 -36.49 22.11 22.68
CA LYS A 552 -37.12 23.36 23.12
C LYS A 552 -37.04 24.39 21.99
N LYS A 553 -38.23 24.82 21.57
CA LYS A 553 -38.49 25.92 20.64
C LYS A 553 -38.02 27.23 21.26
N THR A 554 -37.24 28.02 20.52
CA THR A 554 -37.15 29.47 20.78
C THR A 554 -36.98 30.25 19.48
N LYS A 555 -37.61 31.43 19.50
CA LYS A 555 -38.09 32.26 18.38
C LYS A 555 -36.97 32.81 17.46
N LYS A 556 -37.34 32.95 16.19
CA LYS A 556 -36.65 33.73 15.15
C LYS A 556 -36.39 35.16 15.65
N LYS A 557 -35.14 35.62 15.53
CA LYS A 557 -34.80 37.03 15.32
C LYS A 557 -34.12 37.16 13.97
N THR A 558 -34.67 38.06 13.18
CA THR A 558 -34.29 38.47 11.83
C THR A 558 -32.89 39.07 11.82
N ILE A 559 -32.04 38.64 10.90
CA ILE A 559 -30.83 39.38 10.51
C ILE A 559 -30.88 39.56 8.99
N ASN A 560 -30.87 40.83 8.59
CA ASN A 560 -30.92 41.33 7.22
C ASN A 560 -29.77 40.75 6.37
N GLN A 561 -30.11 40.15 5.23
CA GLN A 561 -29.15 39.82 4.17
C GLN A 561 -28.88 41.08 3.33
N LYS A 562 -27.64 41.57 3.35
CA LYS A 562 -27.13 42.52 2.35
C LYS A 562 -26.90 41.79 1.02
N GLY A 563 -27.42 42.36 -0.06
CA GLY A 563 -27.41 41.80 -1.41
C GLY A 563 -26.00 41.70 -2.02
N GLY A 564 -25.70 40.55 -2.62
CA GLY A 564 -24.55 40.37 -3.50
C GLY A 564 -24.91 40.71 -4.95
N ASN A 565 -24.03 41.44 -5.64
CA ASN A 565 -24.19 41.83 -7.04
C ASN A 565 -24.43 40.60 -7.95
N LYS A 566 -25.50 40.62 -8.75
CA LYS A 566 -25.80 39.57 -9.73
C LYS A 566 -24.71 39.54 -10.80
N ILE A 567 -24.24 38.34 -11.15
CA ILE A 567 -23.24 38.14 -12.19
C ILE A 567 -23.87 38.44 -13.56
N THR A 568 -23.23 39.25 -14.39
CA THR A 568 -23.71 39.53 -15.76
C THR A 568 -23.30 38.41 -16.71
N ILE A 569 -24.26 37.89 -17.48
CA ILE A 569 -24.04 36.89 -18.52
C ILE A 569 -24.52 37.47 -19.83
N ILE A 570 -23.68 37.45 -20.87
CA ILE A 570 -23.98 38.03 -22.17
C ILE A 570 -23.93 36.93 -23.22
N TYR A 571 -24.99 36.82 -24.00
CA TYR A 571 -25.07 35.94 -25.17
C TYR A 571 -25.07 36.79 -26.45
N TYR A 572 -24.03 36.60 -27.27
CA TYR A 572 -23.91 37.21 -28.60
C TYR A 572 -24.43 36.27 -29.68
N TYR A 573 -25.33 36.76 -30.52
CA TYR A 573 -26.00 36.01 -31.58
C TYR A 573 -26.00 36.76 -32.92
N LYS A 574 -26.29 36.09 -34.05
CA LYS A 574 -26.46 36.72 -35.36
C LYS A 574 -27.71 36.16 -36.04
N ASP A 575 -28.51 37.02 -36.65
CA ASP A 575 -29.69 36.60 -37.41
C ASP A 575 -29.30 35.67 -38.58
N GLY A 576 -30.07 34.60 -38.77
CA GLY A 576 -29.80 33.58 -39.79
C GLY A 576 -28.60 32.68 -39.48
N CYS A 577 -28.17 32.60 -38.22
CA CYS A 577 -27.13 31.65 -37.78
C CYS A 577 -27.80 30.38 -37.23
N PRO A 578 -27.67 29.22 -37.91
CA PRO A 578 -28.33 27.98 -37.48
C PRO A 578 -27.97 27.54 -36.06
N PHE A 579 -26.73 27.79 -35.63
CA PHE A 579 -26.27 27.47 -34.27
C PHE A 579 -26.82 28.44 -33.21
N CYS A 580 -27.12 29.69 -33.58
CA CYS A 580 -27.82 30.61 -32.68
C CYS A 580 -29.29 30.24 -32.56
N ASP A 581 -29.92 29.87 -33.68
CA ASP A 581 -31.32 29.44 -33.72
C ASP A 581 -31.54 28.15 -32.89
N ASP A 582 -30.59 27.19 -32.94
CA ASP A 582 -30.59 26.00 -32.09
C ASP A 582 -30.40 26.32 -30.59
N PHE A 583 -29.58 27.33 -30.27
CA PHE A 583 -29.28 27.67 -28.88
C PHE A 583 -30.31 28.62 -28.24
N ASP A 584 -31.05 29.37 -29.04
CA ASP A 584 -31.99 30.38 -28.58
C ASP A 584 -33.04 29.86 -27.59
N PRO A 585 -33.68 28.70 -27.81
CA PRO A 585 -34.61 28.11 -26.85
C PRO A 585 -33.95 27.84 -25.49
N GLU A 586 -32.73 27.28 -25.47
CA GLU A 586 -31.99 27.00 -24.23
C GLU A 586 -31.60 28.28 -23.49
N TRP A 587 -31.19 29.32 -24.22
CA TRP A 587 -30.87 30.62 -23.62
C TRP A 587 -32.11 31.27 -22.99
N GLN A 588 -33.27 31.20 -23.65
CA GLN A 588 -34.52 31.75 -23.12
C GLN A 588 -34.99 31.01 -21.86
N GLU A 589 -34.80 29.69 -21.80
CA GLU A 589 -35.09 28.91 -20.59
C GLU A 589 -34.11 29.26 -19.45
N PHE A 590 -32.81 29.29 -19.75
CA PHE A 590 -31.77 29.62 -18.77
C PHE A 590 -31.97 31.02 -18.17
N SER A 591 -32.17 32.04 -19.01
CA SER A 591 -32.34 33.42 -18.58
C SER A 591 -33.60 33.62 -17.73
N ARG A 592 -34.70 32.92 -18.04
CA ARG A 592 -35.91 32.88 -17.20
C ARG A 592 -35.64 32.24 -15.84
N ASN A 593 -35.01 31.06 -15.81
CA ASN A 593 -34.75 30.30 -14.58
C ASN A 593 -33.71 30.96 -13.67
N LYS A 594 -32.88 31.86 -14.19
CA LYS A 594 -31.76 32.48 -13.45
C LYS A 594 -31.89 33.99 -13.28
N LYS A 595 -33.05 34.59 -13.57
CA LYS A 595 -33.31 36.04 -13.44
C LYS A 595 -32.99 36.61 -12.05
N ASP A 596 -33.09 35.79 -11.00
CA ASP A 596 -32.75 36.17 -9.62
C ASP A 596 -31.26 36.06 -9.27
N LYS A 597 -30.47 35.37 -10.10
CA LYS A 597 -29.05 35.08 -9.85
C LYS A 597 -28.10 35.75 -10.83
N CYS A 598 -28.52 35.95 -12.09
CA CYS A 598 -27.74 36.63 -13.13
C CYS A 598 -28.43 37.91 -13.62
N ASN A 599 -27.64 38.82 -14.20
CA ASN A 599 -28.12 39.79 -15.17
C ASN A 599 -27.83 39.23 -16.57
N CYS A 600 -28.81 38.56 -17.18
CA CYS A 600 -28.64 37.87 -18.45
C CYS A 600 -29.05 38.79 -19.63
N LYS A 601 -28.14 39.02 -20.58
CA LYS A 601 -28.32 39.91 -21.75
C LYS A 601 -28.12 39.16 -23.06
N LYS A 602 -29.03 39.31 -24.01
CA LYS A 602 -28.87 38.82 -25.40
C LYS A 602 -28.55 40.02 -26.29
N ILE A 603 -27.46 39.98 -27.04
CA ILE A 603 -26.96 41.09 -27.87
C ILE A 603 -26.67 40.58 -29.27
N LYS A 604 -27.18 41.25 -30.30
CA LYS A 604 -26.88 40.88 -31.69
C LYS A 604 -25.44 41.29 -32.02
N TYR A 605 -24.70 40.44 -32.69
CA TYR A 605 -23.28 40.62 -33.00
C TYR A 605 -23.05 41.78 -34.01
N SER A 606 -24.07 42.19 -34.76
CA SER A 606 -24.01 43.41 -35.57
C SER A 606 -24.05 44.70 -34.74
N ASP A 607 -24.46 44.63 -33.48
CA ASP A 607 -24.78 45.79 -32.66
C ASP A 607 -23.62 46.07 -31.70
N ASN A 608 -23.36 47.35 -31.41
CA ASN A 608 -22.26 47.91 -30.62
C ASN A 608 -21.67 46.97 -29.52
N ILE A 609 -20.80 46.02 -29.93
CA ILE A 609 -20.22 44.98 -29.07
C ILE A 609 -19.15 45.63 -28.20
N ASN A 610 -19.07 45.22 -26.93
CA ASN A 610 -17.93 45.50 -26.08
C ASN A 610 -16.60 45.14 -26.81
N PRO A 611 -15.69 46.11 -27.03
CA PRO A 611 -14.43 45.87 -27.75
C PRO A 611 -13.59 44.72 -27.19
N GLU A 612 -13.59 44.52 -25.85
CA GLU A 612 -12.86 43.43 -25.20
C GLU A 612 -13.47 42.04 -25.45
N HIS A 613 -14.77 41.98 -25.73
CA HIS A 613 -15.44 40.74 -26.11
C HIS A 613 -15.23 40.46 -27.60
N LYS A 614 -15.29 41.50 -28.44
CA LYS A 614 -15.15 41.37 -29.89
C LYS A 614 -13.83 40.71 -30.29
N SER A 615 -12.72 41.05 -29.63
CA SER A 615 -11.41 40.42 -29.89
C SER A 615 -11.31 38.93 -29.49
N LYS A 616 -12.25 38.44 -28.68
CA LYS A 616 -12.27 37.04 -28.18
C LYS A 616 -13.31 36.18 -28.91
N ILE A 617 -14.25 36.78 -29.63
CA ILE A 617 -15.32 36.05 -30.34
C ILE A 617 -14.77 35.61 -31.70
N THR A 618 -14.58 34.30 -31.87
CA THR A 618 -14.20 33.68 -33.15
C THR A 618 -15.40 33.15 -33.94
N GLY A 619 -16.59 33.11 -33.32
CA GLY A 619 -17.86 32.70 -33.94
C GLY A 619 -19.03 32.88 -32.98
N VAL A 620 -20.27 32.88 -33.50
CA VAL A 620 -21.51 32.93 -32.70
C VAL A 620 -22.30 31.62 -32.87
N PRO A 621 -23.03 31.14 -31.84
CA PRO A 621 -23.32 31.78 -30.55
C PRO A 621 -22.10 31.88 -29.62
N ALA A 622 -21.89 33.04 -28.97
CA ALA A 622 -20.81 33.25 -28.00
C ALA A 622 -21.35 33.71 -26.65
N ILE A 623 -20.90 33.11 -25.55
CA ILE A 623 -21.41 33.38 -24.21
C ILE A 623 -20.30 33.91 -23.33
N PHE A 624 -20.54 35.02 -22.64
CA PHE A 624 -19.62 35.60 -21.66
C PHE A 624 -20.25 35.54 -20.28
N VAL A 625 -19.50 35.04 -19.31
CA VAL A 625 -19.89 35.04 -17.90
C VAL A 625 -18.88 35.89 -17.15
N GLY A 626 -19.31 37.03 -16.61
CA GLY A 626 -18.41 37.95 -15.90
C GLY A 626 -17.22 38.42 -16.75
N GLY A 627 -17.39 38.58 -18.07
CA GLY A 627 -16.35 39.03 -18.99
C GLY A 627 -15.45 37.91 -19.57
N VAL A 628 -15.70 36.65 -19.24
CA VAL A 628 -14.94 35.49 -19.75
C VAL A 628 -15.76 34.70 -20.76
N LEU A 629 -15.21 34.49 -21.96
CA LEU A 629 -15.81 33.62 -22.98
C LEU A 629 -15.95 32.19 -22.43
N THR A 630 -17.15 31.66 -22.50
CA THR A 630 -17.57 30.45 -21.81
C THR A 630 -18.33 29.54 -22.75
N ASP A 631 -18.08 28.22 -22.64
CA ASP A 631 -18.77 27.19 -23.41
C ASP A 631 -20.26 27.09 -23.01
N ARG A 632 -21.16 26.91 -23.99
CA ARG A 632 -22.60 26.66 -23.80
C ARG A 632 -22.88 25.62 -22.71
N ASN A 633 -22.12 24.53 -22.67
CA ASN A 633 -22.30 23.46 -21.70
C ASN A 633 -22.01 23.88 -20.25
N LYS A 634 -21.29 24.98 -20.04
CA LYS A 634 -20.96 25.48 -18.71
C LYS A 634 -22.10 26.29 -18.07
N LEU A 635 -23.07 26.78 -18.86
CA LEU A 635 -24.25 27.48 -18.32
C LEU A 635 -25.05 26.61 -17.35
N LYS A 636 -25.06 25.29 -17.52
CA LYS A 636 -25.75 24.33 -16.64
C LYS A 636 -25.24 24.35 -15.19
N TYR A 637 -24.00 24.81 -14.98
CA TYR A 637 -23.34 24.86 -13.67
C TYR A 637 -23.45 26.23 -12.99
N ILE A 638 -24.10 27.20 -13.64
CA ILE A 638 -24.46 28.52 -13.10
C ILE A 638 -25.93 28.46 -12.67
#